data_AF-A0A662YGY1-F1
#
_entry.id   AF-A0A662YGY1-F1
#
_cell.length_a   1.000
_cell.length_b   1.000
_cell.length_c   1.000
_cell.angle_alpha   90.00
_cell.angle_beta   90.00
_cell.angle_gamma   90.00
#
_symmetry.space_group_name_H-M   'P 1'
#
loop_
_entity.id
_entity.type
_entity.pdbx_description
1 polymer ?
#
loop_
_entity_poly.entity_id
_entity_poly.type
_entity_poly.pdbx_seq_one_letter_code
_entity_poly.pdbx_strand_id
1 'polypeptide(L)'
;MRKSRMSGSKMQVAAAVLLICLLYSVTCVALEVLLEVQLPLEPPPGRLESERKQFMLLSDQEPVDSLEAFRLRNGQSRAWRHSMLVQICQRPRITCRREKPVVFSTQIEAPSGGILGRLELLEDVEPADAVLAFALQHDTTRSGRVAILDAVCATPRVVCTRHNALMYKQSVQGDGGKRIGDLEIYDDVEPVDAVYRFLVDHAVPLFALDQLLNAACSSIGVAQCQRSVPNVYKQRIVVENAETGAPRQLGVLQIPLGQEPADIVHSFGVHHGLAKPFRQNLVRQVCAGKYVTCKRHRPVVFASPVALENGTTVGVLSIREDEELVDAVRRFVRRTNITRDLQISLFQALCGQREGVLCTRGQALLRSTPVSDGSGQILGVVQIYEGQEPADVVYQFAEQHGLAPTDRDVLLDSLCAPPTPTESGDSEQEDEDSEPLACSRYAPVAFAVPVAAKNGSRLGILEVLANEEPADAVARFGNKHELGKAEKHSIVTGVCQASGLPCTRDVGILYEAVYTLPDGRRELLPFFDGQDSTDVIYDYGQMRNLTLRERQKFLIKVCNEPRKRPNCTRAEPMLLSIPVWESADTKLGNVEILEGQEPVDVVYAFMEKHDLFQTAPLNTTLLEIVCNSTRVECHRMQPRRTLFTVHATYAGLPYMLQYVRPESDWTCEKQSHGGQRCIHYVEILAHEFCERNMYEWVGCEARILEALRAQLEAYEVGMWRAKDQYAKLGLVKTASREQIDAAYNTLVKRFNNETEPHKYEKLKEAYRVLSDPEEKYFYDLPCVKLFGCLCGKRQKDGGITFTPD
;
A
#
# COMPACT_ATOMS: atom_id res chain seq x y z
N MET A 1 102.90 50.34 -26.17
CA MET A 1 104.08 50.74 -26.97
C MET A 1 104.18 49.85 -28.22
N ARG A 2 104.35 50.50 -29.39
CA ARG A 2 104.91 50.01 -30.69
C ARG A 2 104.38 48.73 -31.39
N LYS A 3 103.65 48.99 -32.49
CA LYS A 3 103.93 48.67 -33.92
C LYS A 3 104.51 47.27 -34.32
N SER A 4 103.75 46.63 -35.23
CA SER A 4 104.13 46.26 -36.63
C SER A 4 104.62 44.82 -36.98
N ARG A 5 103.84 44.17 -37.87
CA ARG A 5 104.16 43.67 -39.26
C ARG A 5 104.05 42.16 -39.61
N MET A 6 103.68 41.97 -40.89
CA MET A 6 103.76 40.80 -41.82
C MET A 6 102.53 39.86 -41.81
N SER A 7 101.65 39.79 -42.82
CA SER A 7 101.76 39.62 -44.29
C SER A 7 102.33 38.27 -44.74
N GLY A 8 101.46 37.45 -45.36
CA GLY A 8 101.85 36.45 -46.36
C GLY A 8 101.51 34.99 -46.01
N SER A 9 100.38 34.50 -46.53
CA SER A 9 100.20 33.15 -47.13
C SER A 9 98.73 32.72 -47.02
N LYS A 10 97.86 33.26 -47.89
CA LYS A 10 96.44 32.91 -48.00
C LYS A 10 96.09 32.12 -49.27
N MET A 11 97.08 31.65 -50.04
CA MET A 11 96.81 31.06 -51.37
C MET A 11 97.02 29.55 -51.49
N GLN A 12 97.40 28.84 -50.43
CA GLN A 12 97.56 27.37 -50.50
C GLN A 12 96.58 26.57 -49.63
N VAL A 13 95.87 27.21 -48.70
CA VAL A 13 94.84 26.52 -47.86
C VAL A 13 93.48 26.47 -48.57
N ALA A 14 93.17 27.44 -49.44
CA ALA A 14 91.88 27.50 -50.13
C ALA A 14 91.69 26.37 -51.16
N ALA A 15 92.75 25.89 -51.81
CA ALA A 15 92.66 24.82 -52.81
C ALA A 15 92.43 23.43 -52.18
N ALA A 16 92.96 23.19 -50.98
CA ALA A 16 92.77 21.92 -50.27
C ALA A 16 91.35 21.82 -49.64
N VAL A 17 90.80 22.93 -49.16
CA VAL A 17 89.42 22.97 -48.64
C VAL A 17 88.39 22.81 -49.76
N LEU A 18 88.64 23.37 -50.95
CA LEU A 18 87.71 23.22 -52.08
C LEU A 18 87.64 21.78 -52.60
N LEU A 19 88.76 21.04 -52.58
CA LEU A 19 88.78 19.63 -53.00
C LEU A 19 88.08 18.72 -51.98
N ILE A 20 88.19 19.01 -50.68
CA ILE A 20 87.48 18.30 -49.61
C ILE A 20 85.99 18.64 -49.62
N CYS A 21 85.61 19.90 -49.88
CA CYS A 21 84.21 20.29 -50.06
C CYS A 21 83.57 19.70 -51.32
N LEU A 22 84.34 19.54 -52.42
CA LEU A 22 83.86 18.85 -53.63
C LEU A 22 83.74 17.34 -53.44
N LEU A 23 84.58 16.72 -52.62
CA LEU A 23 84.46 15.30 -52.27
C LEU A 23 83.31 15.04 -51.26
N TYR A 24 82.94 16.03 -50.44
CA TYR A 24 81.75 15.97 -49.56
C TYR A 24 80.44 16.38 -50.24
N SER A 25 80.48 17.18 -51.31
CA SER A 25 79.26 17.55 -52.05
C SER A 25 78.77 16.46 -53.01
N VAL A 26 79.61 15.46 -53.34
CA VAL A 26 79.21 14.32 -54.18
C VAL A 26 78.58 13.17 -53.36
N THR A 27 78.61 13.21 -52.02
CA THR A 27 78.02 12.18 -51.15
C THR A 27 76.77 12.63 -50.36
N CYS A 28 76.30 13.86 -50.55
CA CYS A 28 75.05 14.38 -49.98
C CYS A 28 73.99 14.69 -51.06
N VAL A 29 73.84 13.82 -52.05
CA VAL A 29 72.54 13.69 -52.72
C VAL A 29 71.65 12.93 -51.74
N ALA A 30 70.78 13.65 -51.05
CA ALA A 30 69.67 13.06 -50.31
C ALA A 30 68.98 12.08 -51.25
N LEU A 31 69.00 10.80 -50.89
CA LEU A 31 68.28 9.76 -51.60
C LEU A 31 66.79 10.06 -51.35
N GLU A 32 66.17 10.90 -52.18
CA GLU A 32 64.71 11.00 -52.24
C GLU A 32 64.20 9.62 -52.61
N VAL A 33 63.61 8.93 -51.64
CA VAL A 33 63.01 7.61 -51.86
C VAL A 33 61.70 7.85 -52.59
N LEU A 34 61.79 8.01 -53.90
CA LEU A 34 60.65 7.92 -54.81
C LEU A 34 60.18 6.47 -54.82
N LEU A 35 59.01 6.23 -54.24
CA LEU A 35 58.35 4.96 -54.43
C LEU A 35 57.42 5.07 -55.63
N GLU A 36 57.83 4.44 -56.71
CA GLU A 36 56.99 4.24 -57.88
C GLU A 36 56.31 2.87 -57.78
N VAL A 37 54.98 2.87 -57.71
CA VAL A 37 54.18 1.64 -57.67
C VAL A 37 53.20 1.67 -58.83
N GLN A 38 53.18 0.60 -59.63
CA GLN A 38 52.10 0.42 -60.60
C GLN A 38 50.87 -0.07 -59.85
N LEU A 39 49.83 0.77 -59.79
CA LEU A 39 48.57 0.40 -59.15
C LEU A 39 47.56 -0.06 -60.21
N PRO A 40 46.85 -1.18 -59.96
CA PRO A 40 45.76 -1.61 -60.82
C PRO A 40 44.56 -0.65 -60.68
N LEU A 41 43.87 -0.36 -61.78
CA LEU A 41 42.61 0.39 -61.76
C LEU A 41 41.43 -0.59 -61.82
N GLU A 42 40.45 -0.42 -60.93
CA GLU A 42 39.14 -1.08 -61.08
C GLU A 42 38.48 -0.58 -62.38
N PRO A 43 38.03 -1.49 -63.27
CA PRO A 43 37.34 -1.10 -64.48
C PRO A 43 35.93 -0.57 -64.13
N PRO A 44 35.41 0.43 -64.86
CA PRO A 44 34.01 0.80 -64.75
C PRO A 44 33.12 -0.41 -65.12
N PRO A 45 31.94 -0.58 -64.50
CA PRO A 45 31.13 -1.79 -64.66
C PRO A 45 30.84 -2.08 -66.13
N GLY A 46 31.38 -3.20 -66.65
CA GLY A 46 31.13 -3.71 -68.01
C GLY A 46 32.28 -3.66 -69.03
N ARG A 47 33.56 -3.46 -68.66
CA ARG A 47 34.72 -3.52 -69.60
C ARG A 47 35.98 -4.22 -69.05
N LEU A 48 36.85 -4.67 -69.96
CA LEU A 48 38.10 -5.45 -69.74
C LEU A 48 39.23 -4.68 -69.03
N GLU A 49 40.06 -5.43 -68.27
CA GLU A 49 40.97 -5.05 -67.16
C GLU A 49 42.36 -4.44 -67.50
N SER A 50 42.64 -3.90 -68.68
CA SER A 50 44.04 -3.59 -69.06
C SER A 50 44.50 -2.13 -68.88
N GLU A 51 44.16 -1.44 -67.79
CA GLU A 51 44.71 -0.11 -67.47
C GLU A 51 45.52 -0.12 -66.17
N ARG A 52 46.86 -0.08 -66.28
CA ARG A 52 47.78 0.17 -65.16
C ARG A 52 48.28 1.61 -65.23
N LYS A 53 48.24 2.32 -64.10
CA LYS A 53 48.80 3.68 -63.98
C LYS A 53 49.86 3.74 -62.90
N GLN A 54 50.85 4.60 -63.10
CA GLN A 54 51.94 4.82 -62.16
C GLN A 54 51.46 5.71 -61.00
N PHE A 55 51.65 5.23 -59.78
CA PHE A 55 51.50 5.99 -58.56
C PHE A 55 52.88 6.35 -58.03
N MET A 56 53.10 7.65 -57.83
CA MET A 56 54.33 8.18 -57.23
C MET A 56 54.00 8.69 -55.83
N LEU A 57 54.71 8.18 -54.83
CA LEU A 57 54.66 8.67 -53.47
C LEU A 57 55.99 9.38 -53.13
N LEU A 58 55.90 10.63 -52.70
CA LEU A 58 57.04 11.39 -52.20
C LEU A 58 57.26 11.10 -50.71
N SER A 59 58.50 11.22 -50.25
CA SER A 59 58.90 10.84 -48.88
C SER A 59 58.24 11.67 -47.76
N ASP A 60 57.70 12.84 -48.08
CA ASP A 60 57.02 13.76 -47.16
C ASP A 60 55.49 13.66 -47.21
N GLN A 61 54.94 12.87 -48.13
CA GLN A 61 53.50 12.73 -48.31
C GLN A 61 52.91 11.59 -47.48
N GLU A 62 51.73 11.83 -46.91
CA GLU A 62 50.96 10.78 -46.29
C GLU A 62 50.38 9.85 -47.38
N PRO A 63 50.66 8.53 -47.34
CA PRO A 63 50.26 7.61 -48.40
C PRO A 63 48.75 7.63 -48.69
N VAL A 64 47.91 7.81 -47.67
CA VAL A 64 46.46 7.83 -47.85
C VAL A 64 45.95 9.05 -48.59
N ASP A 65 46.56 10.23 -48.43
CA ASP A 65 46.16 11.44 -49.18
C ASP A 65 46.54 11.34 -50.64
N SER A 66 47.76 10.87 -50.91
CA SER A 66 48.24 10.68 -52.28
C SER A 66 47.39 9.64 -53.00
N LEU A 67 47.01 8.55 -52.31
CA LEU A 67 46.09 7.56 -52.83
C LEU A 67 44.68 8.13 -53.05
N GLU A 68 44.18 8.98 -52.17
CA GLU A 68 42.88 9.63 -52.36
C GLU A 68 42.87 10.58 -53.57
N ALA A 69 43.93 11.38 -53.74
CA ALA A 69 44.10 12.21 -54.93
C ALA A 69 44.23 11.37 -56.21
N PHE A 70 44.85 10.21 -56.14
CA PHE A 70 44.91 9.26 -57.26
C PHE A 70 43.53 8.62 -57.52
N ARG A 71 42.80 8.25 -56.47
CA ARG A 71 41.46 7.67 -56.53
C ARG A 71 40.49 8.62 -57.24
N LEU A 72 40.45 9.88 -56.82
CA LEU A 72 39.60 10.92 -57.42
C LEU A 72 39.94 11.17 -58.90
N ARG A 73 41.23 11.22 -59.26
CA ARG A 73 41.67 11.42 -60.65
C ARG A 73 41.33 10.26 -61.58
N ASN A 74 41.22 9.05 -61.05
CA ASN A 74 41.03 7.83 -61.84
C ASN A 74 39.70 7.10 -61.55
N GLY A 75 38.76 7.76 -60.87
CA GLY A 75 37.41 7.23 -60.65
C GLY A 75 37.35 5.93 -59.84
N GLN A 76 38.31 5.70 -58.93
CA GLN A 76 38.40 4.46 -58.16
C GLN A 76 37.48 4.44 -56.93
N SER A 77 37.14 3.25 -56.44
CA SER A 77 36.28 3.08 -55.26
C SER A 77 37.02 3.37 -53.94
N ARG A 78 36.27 3.65 -52.86
CA ARG A 78 36.84 3.76 -51.50
C ARG A 78 37.43 2.42 -51.01
N ALA A 79 36.80 1.30 -51.39
CA ALA A 79 37.27 -0.04 -51.06
C ALA A 79 38.64 -0.33 -51.69
N TRP A 80 38.82 0.07 -52.95
CA TRP A 80 40.11 0.02 -53.63
C TRP A 80 41.19 0.80 -52.87
N ARG A 81 40.90 2.06 -52.47
CA ARG A 81 41.85 2.89 -51.70
C ARG A 81 42.30 2.18 -50.43
N HIS A 82 41.36 1.61 -49.67
CA HIS A 82 41.69 0.90 -48.44
C HIS A 82 42.59 -0.31 -48.70
N SER A 83 42.28 -1.12 -49.70
CA SER A 83 43.11 -2.27 -50.10
C SER A 83 44.53 -1.85 -50.51
N MET A 84 44.65 -0.81 -51.33
CA MET A 84 45.96 -0.31 -51.78
C MET A 84 46.76 0.31 -50.64
N LEU A 85 46.10 1.02 -49.72
CA LEU A 85 46.74 1.59 -48.54
C LEU A 85 47.37 0.49 -47.69
N VAL A 86 46.66 -0.59 -47.40
CA VAL A 86 47.20 -1.74 -46.64
C VAL A 86 48.45 -2.32 -47.33
N GLN A 87 48.40 -2.53 -48.65
CA GLN A 87 49.53 -3.07 -49.41
C GLN A 87 50.75 -2.14 -49.43
N ILE A 88 50.51 -0.82 -49.47
CA ILE A 88 51.57 0.19 -49.44
C ILE A 88 52.16 0.27 -48.03
N CYS A 89 51.33 0.36 -46.99
CA CYS A 89 51.78 0.49 -45.60
C CYS A 89 52.53 -0.75 -45.07
N GLN A 90 52.36 -1.92 -45.69
CA GLN A 90 53.14 -3.13 -45.35
C GLN A 90 54.57 -3.11 -45.88
N ARG A 91 54.96 -2.12 -46.70
CA ARG A 91 56.33 -2.03 -47.24
C ARG A 91 57.28 -1.43 -46.20
N PRO A 92 58.47 -2.01 -45.99
CA PRO A 92 59.37 -1.67 -44.89
C PRO A 92 60.00 -0.26 -44.94
N ARG A 93 59.79 0.50 -46.02
CA ARG A 93 60.34 1.85 -46.22
C ARG A 93 59.27 2.94 -46.25
N ILE A 94 58.04 2.63 -45.84
CA ILE A 94 56.90 3.55 -45.88
C ILE A 94 56.32 3.66 -44.49
N THR A 95 56.16 4.90 -44.01
CA THR A 95 55.51 5.18 -42.74
C THR A 95 54.11 5.72 -43.01
N CYS A 96 53.10 4.91 -42.78
CA CYS A 96 51.71 5.37 -42.75
C CYS A 96 51.37 5.85 -41.35
N ARG A 97 50.95 7.11 -41.22
CA ARG A 97 50.56 7.73 -39.95
C ARG A 97 49.05 7.68 -39.74
N ARG A 98 48.27 7.55 -40.82
CA ARG A 98 46.80 7.50 -40.75
C ARG A 98 46.16 6.70 -41.87
N GLU A 99 44.95 6.20 -41.58
CA GLU A 99 44.16 5.34 -42.48
C GLU A 99 43.15 6.11 -43.34
N LYS A 100 42.89 7.37 -42.98
CA LYS A 100 41.88 8.24 -43.58
C LYS A 100 42.54 9.49 -44.18
N PRO A 101 42.14 9.91 -45.39
CA PRO A 101 42.68 11.10 -46.02
C PRO A 101 42.14 12.37 -45.36
N VAL A 102 42.87 13.47 -45.49
CA VAL A 102 42.38 14.80 -45.12
C VAL A 102 41.46 15.29 -46.22
N VAL A 103 40.20 15.57 -45.88
CA VAL A 103 39.19 16.08 -46.81
C VAL A 103 39.12 17.61 -46.81
N PHE A 104 39.56 18.24 -45.71
CA PHE A 104 39.63 19.69 -45.58
C PHE A 104 40.75 20.09 -44.63
N SER A 105 41.48 21.16 -44.96
CA SER A 105 42.50 21.72 -44.07
C SER A 105 42.51 23.23 -44.16
N THR A 106 42.63 23.92 -43.02
CA THR A 106 42.73 25.38 -42.98
C THR A 106 43.71 25.83 -41.90
N GLN A 107 44.31 27.01 -42.06
CA GLN A 107 45.10 27.64 -41.00
C GLN A 107 44.16 28.45 -40.11
N ILE A 108 44.25 28.24 -38.80
CA ILE A 108 43.50 29.00 -37.81
C ILE A 108 44.42 30.05 -37.22
N GLU A 109 43.98 31.31 -37.26
CA GLU A 109 44.68 32.43 -36.66
C GLU A 109 44.19 32.65 -35.22
N ALA A 110 45.12 32.96 -34.32
CA ALA A 110 44.83 33.37 -32.95
C ALA A 110 44.21 34.78 -32.95
N PRO A 111 43.36 35.11 -31.97
CA PRO A 111 42.78 36.45 -31.84
C PRO A 111 43.81 37.58 -31.73
N SER A 112 45.04 37.26 -31.34
CA SER A 112 46.18 38.17 -31.20
C SER A 112 47.00 38.38 -32.49
N GLY A 113 46.61 37.76 -33.62
CA GLY A 113 47.25 37.98 -34.93
C GLY A 113 48.44 37.08 -35.28
N GLY A 114 48.50 35.86 -34.72
CA GLY A 114 49.49 34.83 -35.08
C GLY A 114 48.83 33.53 -35.53
N ILE A 115 49.52 32.66 -36.27
CA ILE A 115 48.97 31.35 -36.65
C ILE A 115 48.89 30.46 -35.41
N LEU A 116 47.67 30.09 -35.00
CA LEU A 116 47.41 29.21 -33.86
C LEU A 116 47.79 27.75 -34.19
N GLY A 117 47.45 27.31 -35.40
CA GLY A 117 47.74 25.97 -35.89
C GLY A 117 47.01 25.66 -37.21
N ARG A 118 47.20 24.45 -37.74
CA ARG A 118 46.46 23.94 -38.89
C ARG A 118 45.37 22.98 -38.40
N LEU A 119 44.13 23.27 -38.72
CA LEU A 119 43.00 22.36 -38.51
C LEU A 119 42.93 21.40 -39.71
N GLU A 120 42.93 20.11 -39.44
CA GLU A 120 42.81 19.05 -40.45
C GLU A 120 41.55 18.22 -40.17
N LEU A 121 40.66 18.12 -41.16
CA LEU A 121 39.45 17.30 -41.12
C LEU A 121 39.69 16.03 -41.92
N LEU A 122 39.60 14.88 -41.26
CA LEU A 122 39.74 13.56 -41.87
C LEU A 122 38.41 13.07 -42.46
N GLU A 123 38.48 12.14 -43.43
CA GLU A 123 37.30 11.50 -44.02
C GLU A 123 36.42 10.81 -42.96
N ASP A 124 35.12 11.03 -43.04
CA ASP A 124 34.09 10.53 -42.11
C ASP A 124 34.31 10.93 -40.63
N VAL A 125 35.05 12.01 -40.35
CA VAL A 125 35.13 12.64 -39.03
C VAL A 125 34.22 13.86 -39.00
N GLU A 126 33.42 14.01 -37.95
CA GLU A 126 32.54 15.17 -37.80
C GLU A 126 33.37 16.44 -37.57
N PRO A 127 33.11 17.53 -38.30
CA PRO A 127 33.82 18.80 -38.12
C PRO A 127 33.83 19.31 -36.67
N ALA A 128 32.73 19.15 -35.93
CA ALA A 128 32.64 19.54 -34.52
C ALA A 128 33.70 18.82 -33.65
N ASP A 129 33.93 17.53 -33.86
CA ASP A 129 34.92 16.75 -33.10
C ASP A 129 36.35 17.14 -33.46
N ALA A 130 36.62 17.36 -34.75
CA ALA A 130 37.94 17.81 -35.22
C ALA A 130 38.29 19.20 -34.67
N VAL A 131 37.30 20.11 -34.64
CA VAL A 131 37.45 21.44 -34.07
C VAL A 131 37.62 21.38 -32.56
N LEU A 132 36.95 20.47 -31.85
CA LEU A 132 37.17 20.24 -30.42
C LEU A 132 38.59 19.72 -30.14
N ALA A 133 39.06 18.71 -30.88
CA ALA A 133 40.41 18.17 -30.71
C ALA A 133 41.48 19.25 -30.92
N PHE A 134 41.31 20.08 -31.95
CA PHE A 134 42.16 21.25 -32.20
C PHE A 134 42.08 22.29 -31.06
N ALA A 135 40.86 22.61 -30.61
CA ALA A 135 40.65 23.57 -29.53
C ALA A 135 41.31 23.12 -28.21
N LEU A 136 41.24 21.83 -27.88
CA LEU A 136 41.89 21.26 -26.69
C LEU A 136 43.42 21.31 -26.78
N GLN A 137 43.99 21.07 -27.97
CA GLN A 137 45.43 21.15 -28.18
C GLN A 137 45.98 22.58 -28.07
N HIS A 138 45.17 23.58 -28.40
CA HIS A 138 45.57 24.99 -28.49
C HIS A 138 44.89 25.89 -27.44
N ASP A 139 44.30 25.32 -26.39
CA ASP A 139 43.61 26.01 -25.29
C ASP A 139 42.61 27.10 -25.77
N THR A 140 41.84 26.76 -26.81
CA THR A 140 40.89 27.69 -27.41
C THR A 140 39.60 27.74 -26.59
N THR A 141 39.09 28.94 -26.33
CA THR A 141 37.83 29.14 -25.59
C THR A 141 36.63 28.57 -26.36
N ARG A 142 35.55 28.25 -25.64
CA ARG A 142 34.31 27.75 -26.24
C ARG A 142 33.73 28.69 -27.31
N SER A 143 33.81 30.01 -27.12
CA SER A 143 33.38 30.97 -28.13
C SER A 143 34.26 30.94 -29.38
N GLY A 144 35.58 30.80 -29.22
CA GLY A 144 36.51 30.58 -30.33
C GLY A 144 36.22 29.28 -31.08
N ARG A 145 35.87 28.22 -30.36
CA ARG A 145 35.49 26.92 -30.94
C ARG A 145 34.25 27.02 -31.84
N VAL A 146 33.20 27.68 -31.36
CA VAL A 146 31.97 27.91 -32.15
C VAL A 146 32.28 28.72 -33.40
N ALA A 147 33.06 29.79 -33.29
CA ALA A 147 33.45 30.60 -34.44
C ALA A 147 34.26 29.81 -35.49
N ILE A 148 35.19 28.96 -35.06
CA ILE A 148 35.95 28.06 -35.95
C ILE A 148 35.00 27.07 -36.62
N LEU A 149 34.09 26.45 -35.86
CA LEU A 149 33.15 25.47 -36.39
C LEU A 149 32.20 26.09 -37.41
N ASP A 150 31.62 27.26 -37.12
CA ASP A 150 30.74 27.99 -38.03
C ASP A 150 31.46 28.32 -39.35
N ALA A 151 32.72 28.75 -39.27
CA ALA A 151 33.54 29.03 -40.46
C ALA A 151 33.84 27.75 -41.28
N VAL A 152 34.11 26.63 -40.61
CA VAL A 152 34.34 25.33 -41.26
C VAL A 152 33.05 24.82 -41.92
N CYS A 153 31.93 24.88 -41.22
CA CYS A 153 30.62 24.43 -41.70
C CYS A 153 30.03 25.31 -42.80
N ALA A 154 30.43 26.58 -42.88
CA ALA A 154 30.06 27.46 -44.00
C ALA A 154 30.79 27.08 -45.32
N THR A 155 31.80 26.21 -45.27
CA THR A 155 32.54 25.79 -46.47
C THR A 155 31.72 24.77 -47.27
N PRO A 156 31.38 25.02 -48.55
CA PRO A 156 30.46 24.17 -49.33
C PRO A 156 30.87 22.70 -49.53
N ARG A 157 32.14 22.37 -49.27
CA ARG A 157 32.69 21.00 -49.41
C ARG A 157 32.75 20.23 -48.08
N VAL A 158 32.40 20.86 -46.97
CA VAL A 158 32.38 20.25 -45.64
C VAL A 158 30.92 20.01 -45.25
N VAL A 159 30.60 18.79 -44.82
CA VAL A 159 29.27 18.44 -44.32
C VAL A 159 29.35 18.37 -42.80
N CYS A 160 28.71 19.32 -42.12
CA CYS A 160 28.51 19.25 -40.68
C CYS A 160 27.16 18.62 -40.38
N THR A 161 27.17 17.49 -39.68
CA THR A 161 25.94 16.82 -39.23
C THR A 161 25.48 17.33 -37.88
N ARG A 162 26.38 17.95 -37.08
CA ARG A 162 26.09 18.51 -35.76
C ARG A 162 26.99 19.69 -35.40
N HIS A 163 26.51 20.53 -34.48
CA HIS A 163 27.21 21.74 -34.02
C HIS A 163 27.86 21.58 -32.63
N ASN A 164 27.57 20.47 -31.95
CA ASN A 164 28.14 20.14 -30.64
C ASN A 164 29.11 18.97 -30.81
N ALA A 165 30.29 19.10 -30.23
CA ALA A 165 31.33 18.08 -30.30
C ALA A 165 31.09 16.98 -29.26
N LEU A 166 31.41 15.73 -29.61
CA LEU A 166 31.25 14.56 -28.74
C LEU A 166 32.50 14.45 -27.89
N MET A 167 32.39 14.76 -26.60
CA MET A 167 33.50 14.69 -25.67
C MET A 167 33.75 13.28 -25.17
N TYR A 168 32.68 12.48 -25.07
CA TYR A 168 32.74 11.14 -24.50
C TYR A 168 31.69 10.24 -25.09
N LYS A 169 32.09 9.00 -25.38
CA LYS A 169 31.21 7.93 -25.80
C LYS A 169 31.67 6.61 -25.20
N GLN A 170 30.79 5.96 -24.45
CA GLN A 170 31.04 4.63 -23.90
C GLN A 170 29.79 3.77 -24.00
N SER A 171 29.93 2.52 -24.46
CA SER A 171 28.84 1.54 -24.35
C SER A 171 28.78 0.99 -22.93
N VAL A 172 27.66 1.24 -22.25
CA VAL A 172 27.42 0.82 -20.87
C VAL A 172 26.75 -0.56 -20.88
N GLN A 173 27.27 -1.46 -20.05
CA GLN A 173 26.77 -2.82 -19.88
C GLN A 173 26.29 -3.00 -18.43
N GLY A 174 25.18 -3.73 -18.26
CA GLY A 174 24.64 -4.09 -16.97
C GLY A 174 25.17 -5.41 -16.45
N ASP A 175 24.65 -5.84 -15.30
CA ASP A 175 25.00 -7.13 -14.70
C ASP A 175 24.73 -8.27 -15.69
N GLY A 176 25.74 -9.13 -15.88
CA GLY A 176 25.70 -10.23 -16.85
C GLY A 176 26.12 -9.85 -18.28
N GLY A 177 26.69 -8.67 -18.51
CA GLY A 177 27.23 -8.25 -19.82
C GLY A 177 26.18 -7.83 -20.84
N LYS A 178 24.92 -7.68 -20.41
CA LYS A 178 23.83 -7.19 -21.26
C LYS A 178 24.05 -5.70 -21.57
N ARG A 179 24.11 -5.34 -22.84
CA ARG A 179 24.24 -3.94 -23.28
C ARG A 179 23.01 -3.12 -22.85
N ILE A 180 23.24 -2.04 -22.10
CA ILE A 180 22.22 -1.10 -21.66
C ILE A 180 22.00 -0.03 -22.73
N GLY A 181 23.08 0.60 -23.19
CA GLY A 181 23.03 1.69 -24.17
C GLY A 181 24.40 2.34 -24.36
N ASP A 182 24.45 3.42 -25.14
CA ASP A 182 25.66 4.23 -25.31
C ASP A 182 25.49 5.56 -24.59
N LEU A 183 26.38 5.83 -23.63
CA LEU A 183 26.45 7.13 -22.95
C LEU A 183 27.26 8.09 -23.82
N GLU A 184 26.58 9.12 -24.33
CA GLU A 184 27.16 10.18 -25.13
C GLU A 184 27.12 11.51 -24.38
N ILE A 185 28.26 12.20 -24.27
CA ILE A 185 28.37 13.49 -23.61
C ILE A 185 28.93 14.50 -24.60
N TYR A 186 28.16 15.57 -24.81
CA TYR A 186 28.49 16.65 -25.73
C TYR A 186 29.09 17.84 -24.98
N ASP A 187 29.84 18.67 -25.71
CA ASP A 187 30.61 19.81 -25.21
C ASP A 187 29.81 21.03 -24.72
N ASP A 188 28.50 20.99 -24.87
CA ASP A 188 27.55 21.99 -24.38
C ASP A 188 26.75 21.54 -23.16
N VAL A 189 26.86 20.27 -22.78
CA VAL A 189 26.14 19.64 -21.67
C VAL A 189 27.12 19.32 -20.55
N GLU A 190 26.72 19.58 -19.31
CA GLU A 190 27.51 19.16 -18.16
C GLU A 190 27.52 17.62 -18.08
N PRO A 191 28.68 16.97 -17.90
CA PRO A 191 28.76 15.50 -17.83
C PRO A 191 27.78 14.86 -16.85
N VAL A 192 27.58 15.45 -15.66
CA VAL A 192 26.64 14.90 -14.67
C VAL A 192 25.18 14.96 -15.12
N ASP A 193 24.78 15.98 -15.90
CA ASP A 193 23.41 16.09 -16.42
C ASP A 193 23.17 15.02 -17.50
N ALA A 194 24.16 14.76 -18.36
CA ALA A 194 24.09 13.74 -19.40
C ALA A 194 24.02 12.32 -18.82
N VAL A 195 24.85 12.03 -17.81
CA VAL A 195 24.82 10.75 -17.09
C VAL A 195 23.46 10.55 -16.42
N TYR A 196 22.93 11.57 -15.73
CA TYR A 196 21.62 11.46 -15.08
C TYR A 196 20.50 11.14 -16.08
N ARG A 197 20.44 11.84 -17.22
CA ARG A 197 19.44 11.56 -18.27
C ARG A 197 19.59 10.13 -18.81
N PHE A 198 20.82 9.68 -19.06
CA PHE A 198 21.08 8.31 -19.49
C PHE A 198 20.53 7.28 -18.50
N LEU A 199 20.74 7.48 -17.20
CA LEU A 199 20.21 6.60 -16.15
C LEU A 199 18.68 6.55 -16.17
N VAL A 200 18.02 7.71 -16.26
CA VAL A 200 16.55 7.80 -16.31
C VAL A 200 16.00 7.15 -17.58
N ASP A 201 16.59 7.44 -18.74
CA ASP A 201 16.12 6.93 -20.04
C ASP A 201 16.24 5.41 -20.18
N HIS A 202 17.22 4.81 -19.50
CA HIS A 202 17.47 3.36 -19.51
C HIS A 202 17.03 2.64 -18.23
N ALA A 203 16.31 3.33 -17.33
CA ALA A 203 15.83 2.81 -16.05
C ALA A 203 16.96 2.18 -15.19
N VAL A 204 18.14 2.77 -15.21
CA VAL A 204 19.30 2.35 -14.40
C VAL A 204 19.23 3.01 -13.02
N PRO A 205 19.51 2.27 -11.93
CA PRO A 205 19.48 2.83 -10.58
C PRO A 205 20.41 4.04 -10.37
N LEU A 206 19.94 5.03 -9.60
CA LEU A 206 20.68 6.29 -9.36
C LEU A 206 22.02 6.13 -8.64
N PHE A 207 22.25 5.03 -7.92
CA PHE A 207 23.56 4.79 -7.29
C PHE A 207 24.70 4.61 -8.31
N ALA A 208 24.37 4.31 -9.58
CA ALA A 208 25.36 4.23 -10.66
C ALA A 208 25.85 5.61 -11.16
N LEU A 209 25.23 6.71 -10.70
CA LEU A 209 25.56 8.07 -11.11
C LEU A 209 27.04 8.39 -10.86
N ASP A 210 27.52 8.17 -9.64
CA ASP A 210 28.90 8.49 -9.27
C ASP A 210 29.91 7.64 -10.06
N GLN A 211 29.60 6.36 -10.29
CA GLN A 211 30.47 5.46 -11.03
C GLN A 211 30.64 5.91 -12.49
N LEU A 212 29.52 6.17 -13.20
CA LEU A 212 29.56 6.59 -14.59
C LEU A 212 30.13 8.01 -14.75
N LEU A 213 29.80 8.92 -13.81
CA LEU A 213 30.36 10.26 -13.80
C LEU A 213 31.88 10.24 -13.64
N ASN A 214 32.41 9.46 -12.69
CA ASN A 214 33.85 9.36 -12.47
C ASN A 214 34.58 8.77 -13.68
N ALA A 215 34.00 7.77 -14.36
CA ALA A 215 34.54 7.20 -15.58
C ALA A 215 34.57 8.23 -16.74
N ALA A 216 33.49 8.99 -16.91
CA ALA A 216 33.42 10.05 -17.91
C ALA A 216 34.42 11.18 -17.61
N CYS A 217 34.43 11.71 -16.38
CA CYS A 217 35.27 12.84 -15.99
C CYS A 217 36.76 12.52 -16.03
N SER A 218 37.15 11.27 -15.75
CA SER A 218 38.53 10.81 -15.86
C SER A 218 39.01 10.76 -17.32
N SER A 219 38.09 10.52 -18.27
CA SER A 219 38.40 10.50 -19.71
C SER A 219 38.36 11.89 -20.35
N ILE A 220 37.43 12.75 -19.94
CA ILE A 220 37.23 14.09 -20.51
C ILE A 220 38.19 15.12 -19.88
N GLY A 221 38.59 14.90 -18.63
CA GLY A 221 39.42 15.80 -17.84
C GLY A 221 38.60 16.60 -16.81
N VAL A 222 39.14 16.72 -15.58
CA VAL A 222 38.45 17.29 -14.42
C VAL A 222 37.96 18.73 -14.66
N ALA A 223 38.66 19.51 -15.50
CA ALA A 223 38.28 20.89 -15.82
C ALA A 223 36.93 21.02 -16.55
N GLN A 224 36.42 19.93 -17.13
CA GLN A 224 35.16 19.87 -17.86
C GLN A 224 34.00 19.32 -17.02
N CYS A 225 34.29 18.82 -15.81
CA CYS A 225 33.30 18.37 -14.83
C CYS A 225 33.24 19.37 -13.68
N GLN A 226 32.39 20.38 -13.83
CA GLN A 226 32.25 21.48 -12.89
C GLN A 226 31.28 21.15 -11.75
N ARG A 227 30.38 20.17 -11.93
CA ARG A 227 29.36 19.80 -10.94
C ARG A 227 29.31 18.30 -10.65
N SER A 228 28.98 17.98 -9.40
CA SER A 228 28.64 16.64 -8.92
C SER A 228 27.14 16.37 -8.80
N VAL A 229 26.31 17.43 -8.80
CA VAL A 229 24.85 17.32 -8.72
C VAL A 229 24.23 17.72 -10.07
N PRO A 230 23.42 16.85 -10.69
CA PRO A 230 22.79 17.16 -11.97
C PRO A 230 21.67 18.19 -11.80
N ASN A 231 21.45 18.99 -12.83
CA ASN A 231 20.28 19.85 -12.96
C ASN A 231 19.20 19.06 -13.71
N VAL A 232 18.14 18.67 -13.01
CA VAL A 232 17.03 17.92 -13.57
C VAL A 232 16.17 18.76 -14.50
N TYR A 233 16.18 20.08 -14.30
CA TYR A 233 15.52 21.06 -15.17
C TYR A 233 16.44 22.26 -15.40
N LYS A 234 16.54 22.71 -16.65
CA LYS A 234 17.32 23.89 -17.05
C LYS A 234 16.67 24.56 -18.26
N GLN A 235 16.02 25.70 -18.04
CA GLN A 235 15.37 26.44 -19.13
C GLN A 235 15.48 27.94 -18.94
N ARG A 236 15.68 28.68 -20.04
CA ARG A 236 15.59 30.14 -20.06
C ARG A 236 14.12 30.55 -19.95
N ILE A 237 13.79 31.34 -18.93
CA ILE A 237 12.43 31.85 -18.72
C ILE A 237 12.33 33.23 -19.38
N VAL A 238 11.39 33.33 -20.32
CA VAL A 238 11.07 34.55 -21.06
C VAL A 238 9.63 34.94 -20.71
N VAL A 239 9.42 36.21 -20.36
CA VAL A 239 8.11 36.76 -20.03
C VAL A 239 7.86 37.99 -20.88
N GLU A 240 6.62 38.22 -21.29
CA GLU A 240 6.26 39.43 -22.01
C GLU A 240 6.31 40.65 -21.09
N ASN A 241 6.94 41.73 -21.54
CA ASN A 241 6.98 42.97 -20.78
C ASN A 241 5.59 43.63 -20.79
N ALA A 242 5.02 43.86 -19.61
CA ALA A 242 3.70 44.45 -19.45
C ALA A 242 3.57 45.86 -20.07
N GLU A 243 4.66 46.61 -20.21
CA GLU A 243 4.65 47.97 -20.76
C GLU A 243 4.89 48.03 -22.26
N THR A 244 5.64 47.09 -22.83
CA THR A 244 6.11 47.15 -24.23
C THR A 244 5.68 45.96 -25.09
N GLY A 245 5.11 44.91 -24.50
CA GLY A 245 4.77 43.66 -25.17
C GLY A 245 5.98 42.86 -25.69
N ALA A 246 7.21 43.35 -25.48
CA ALA A 246 8.42 42.70 -25.96
C ALA A 246 8.86 41.57 -25.02
N PRO A 247 9.49 40.49 -25.55
CA PRO A 247 10.01 39.40 -24.72
C PRO A 247 11.14 39.89 -23.82
N ARG A 248 10.92 39.85 -22.50
CA ARG A 248 11.92 40.12 -21.45
C ARG A 248 12.51 38.79 -20.97
N GLN A 249 13.82 38.65 -21.14
CA GLN A 249 14.55 37.50 -20.57
C GLN A 249 14.76 37.75 -19.07
N LEU A 250 14.28 36.84 -18.21
CA LEU A 250 14.43 36.96 -16.76
C LEU A 250 15.68 36.27 -16.24
N GLY A 251 15.98 35.09 -16.78
CA GLY A 251 17.12 34.28 -16.36
C GLY A 251 16.98 32.82 -16.78
N VAL A 252 17.88 31.97 -16.28
CA VAL A 252 17.83 30.52 -16.45
C VAL A 252 17.32 29.91 -15.15
N LEU A 253 16.16 29.26 -15.19
CA LEU A 253 15.67 28.44 -14.09
C LEU A 253 16.45 27.13 -14.08
N GLN A 254 17.13 26.83 -12.97
CA GLN A 254 17.91 25.62 -12.77
C GLN A 254 17.42 24.91 -11.52
N ILE A 255 17.08 23.63 -11.65
CA ILE A 255 16.59 22.80 -10.54
C ILE A 255 17.58 21.66 -10.33
N PRO A 256 18.37 21.68 -9.25
CA PRO A 256 19.27 20.59 -8.91
C PRO A 256 18.50 19.33 -8.48
N LEU A 257 19.08 18.15 -8.73
CA LEU A 257 18.56 16.87 -8.25
C LEU A 257 18.46 16.87 -6.72
N GLY A 258 17.30 16.42 -6.21
CA GLY A 258 17.00 16.35 -4.78
C GLY A 258 16.38 17.62 -4.18
N GLN A 259 16.33 18.72 -4.94
CA GLN A 259 15.58 19.93 -4.55
C GLN A 259 14.12 19.83 -4.98
N GLU A 260 13.21 20.44 -4.20
CA GLU A 260 11.79 20.46 -4.54
C GLU A 260 11.51 21.51 -5.63
N PRO A 261 11.00 21.12 -6.82
CA PRO A 261 10.80 22.06 -7.92
C PRO A 261 9.88 23.22 -7.58
N ALA A 262 8.82 22.99 -6.79
CA ALA A 262 7.91 24.04 -6.35
C ALA A 262 8.62 25.18 -5.59
N ASP A 263 9.57 24.87 -4.70
CA ASP A 263 10.30 25.89 -3.93
C ASP A 263 11.29 26.68 -4.77
N ILE A 264 11.96 26.01 -5.71
CA ILE A 264 12.91 26.64 -6.62
C ILE A 264 12.18 27.58 -7.58
N VAL A 265 11.03 27.16 -8.11
CA VAL A 265 10.16 28.01 -8.95
C VAL A 265 9.60 29.18 -8.15
N HIS A 266 9.20 28.97 -6.90
CA HIS A 266 8.72 30.04 -6.03
C HIS A 266 9.80 31.08 -5.74
N SER A 267 10.99 30.67 -5.29
CA SER A 267 12.10 31.57 -5.01
C SER A 267 12.55 32.34 -6.26
N PHE A 268 12.65 31.67 -7.42
CA PHE A 268 12.91 32.31 -8.71
C PHE A 268 11.81 33.33 -9.06
N GLY A 269 10.55 32.95 -8.91
CA GLY A 269 9.42 33.81 -9.26
C GLY A 269 9.30 35.03 -8.36
N VAL A 270 9.51 34.89 -7.05
CA VAL A 270 9.53 36.02 -6.11
C VAL A 270 10.68 36.96 -6.41
N HIS A 271 11.88 36.43 -6.68
CA HIS A 271 13.06 37.24 -7.03
C HIS A 271 12.85 38.09 -8.29
N HIS A 272 12.12 37.56 -9.27
CA HIS A 272 11.82 38.25 -10.52
C HIS A 272 10.45 38.95 -10.56
N GLY A 273 9.72 39.02 -9.44
CA GLY A 273 8.41 39.70 -9.36
C GLY A 273 7.30 39.03 -10.19
N LEU A 274 7.39 37.72 -10.44
CA LEU A 274 6.40 36.97 -11.21
C LEU A 274 5.07 36.85 -10.47
N ALA A 275 3.97 37.06 -11.17
CA ALA A 275 2.63 36.85 -10.63
C ALA A 275 2.41 35.38 -10.24
N LYS A 276 1.62 35.16 -9.20
CA LYS A 276 1.38 33.82 -8.63
C LYS A 276 0.77 32.81 -9.63
N PRO A 277 -0.24 33.15 -10.46
CA PRO A 277 -0.76 32.21 -11.45
C PRO A 277 0.31 31.73 -12.44
N PHE A 278 1.24 32.63 -12.80
CA PHE A 278 2.37 32.29 -13.66
C PHE A 278 3.31 31.29 -12.97
N ARG A 279 3.64 31.52 -11.69
CA ARG A 279 4.48 30.59 -10.91
C ARG A 279 3.83 29.21 -10.81
N GLN A 280 2.54 29.13 -10.51
CA GLN A 280 1.80 27.87 -10.43
C GLN A 280 1.81 27.10 -11.75
N ASN A 281 1.59 27.80 -12.87
CA ASN A 281 1.69 27.19 -14.19
C ASN A 281 3.12 26.70 -14.49
N LEU A 282 4.13 27.49 -14.12
CA LEU A 282 5.54 27.11 -14.28
C LEU A 282 5.89 25.87 -13.46
N VAL A 283 5.39 25.73 -12.23
CA VAL A 283 5.55 24.49 -11.44
C VAL A 283 4.95 23.30 -12.17
N ARG A 284 3.71 23.41 -12.68
CA ARG A 284 3.07 22.31 -13.44
C ARG A 284 3.89 21.91 -14.67
N GLN A 285 4.35 22.89 -15.44
CA GLN A 285 5.20 22.64 -16.62
C GLN A 285 6.51 21.93 -16.25
N VAL A 286 7.14 22.36 -15.17
CA VAL A 286 8.37 21.75 -14.65
C VAL A 286 8.11 20.32 -14.16
N CYS A 287 7.02 20.10 -13.41
CA CYS A 287 6.65 18.80 -12.85
C CYS A 287 6.18 17.79 -13.90
N ALA A 288 5.68 18.25 -15.05
CA ALA A 288 5.39 17.41 -16.21
C ALA A 288 6.65 16.90 -16.92
N GLY A 289 7.84 17.39 -16.56
CA GLY A 289 9.11 16.99 -17.15
C GLY A 289 9.50 15.57 -16.77
N LYS A 290 9.81 14.72 -17.76
CA LYS A 290 10.25 13.32 -17.58
C LYS A 290 11.37 13.12 -16.56
N TYR A 291 12.29 14.09 -16.47
CA TYR A 291 13.49 14.01 -15.64
C TYR A 291 13.31 14.66 -14.26
N VAL A 292 12.14 15.20 -13.96
CA VAL A 292 11.86 15.95 -12.74
C VAL A 292 10.97 15.13 -11.82
N THR A 293 11.29 15.09 -10.54
CA THR A 293 10.43 14.48 -9.52
C THR A 293 9.88 15.58 -8.63
N CYS A 294 8.56 15.79 -8.69
CA CYS A 294 7.87 16.70 -7.78
C CYS A 294 7.19 15.91 -6.68
N LYS A 295 7.43 16.30 -5.42
CA LYS A 295 6.67 15.79 -4.27
C LYS A 295 5.44 16.63 -4.01
N ARG A 296 5.42 17.88 -4.49
CA ARG A 296 4.31 18.81 -4.31
C ARG A 296 4.30 19.91 -5.36
N HIS A 297 3.11 20.46 -5.58
CA HIS A 297 2.88 21.60 -6.49
C HIS A 297 2.84 22.96 -5.77
N ARG A 298 2.58 22.96 -4.45
CA ARG A 298 2.58 24.18 -3.64
C ARG A 298 3.92 24.37 -2.93
N PRO A 299 4.58 25.54 -3.07
CA PRO A 299 5.85 25.82 -2.41
C PRO A 299 5.70 25.94 -0.89
N VAL A 300 6.74 25.64 -0.13
CA VAL A 300 6.80 25.85 1.32
C VAL A 300 7.30 27.27 1.55
N VAL A 301 6.44 28.12 2.09
CA VAL A 301 6.75 29.53 2.36
C VAL A 301 7.36 29.73 3.75
N PHE A 302 7.15 28.76 4.65
CA PHE A 302 7.72 28.77 5.99
C PHE A 302 8.02 27.36 6.46
N ALA A 303 9.18 27.16 7.07
CA ALA A 303 9.53 25.92 7.75
C ALA A 303 10.29 26.25 9.05
N SER A 304 9.94 25.61 10.15
CA SER A 304 10.61 25.79 11.43
C SER A 304 10.65 24.50 12.24
N PRO A 305 11.81 24.11 12.81
CA PRO A 305 11.87 22.98 13.72
C PRO A 305 11.13 23.33 15.02
N VAL A 306 10.23 22.44 15.45
CA VAL A 306 9.50 22.56 16.71
C VAL A 306 10.18 21.68 17.75
N ALA A 307 10.67 22.30 18.81
CA ALA A 307 11.28 21.61 19.95
C ALA A 307 10.34 21.61 21.16
N LEU A 308 10.37 20.53 21.93
CA LEU A 308 9.75 20.44 23.26
C LEU A 308 10.58 21.21 24.29
N GLU A 309 10.00 21.49 25.46
CA GLU A 309 10.68 22.17 26.57
C GLU A 309 11.96 21.46 27.03
N ASN A 310 12.07 20.15 26.79
CA ASN A 310 13.27 19.36 27.09
C ASN A 310 14.39 19.47 26.01
N GLY A 311 14.22 20.32 24.99
CA GLY A 311 15.17 20.52 23.89
C GLY A 311 15.08 19.49 22.76
N THR A 312 14.19 18.50 22.85
CA THR A 312 14.02 17.48 21.81
C THR A 312 13.22 18.05 20.64
N THR A 313 13.77 17.98 19.41
CA THR A 313 13.04 18.39 18.20
C THR A 313 12.04 17.31 17.80
N VAL A 314 10.75 17.65 17.76
CA VAL A 314 9.67 16.71 17.42
C VAL A 314 9.48 16.59 15.92
N GLY A 315 9.78 17.67 15.19
CA GLY A 315 9.68 17.70 13.73
C GLY A 315 9.78 19.12 13.18
N VAL A 316 9.57 19.27 11.88
CA VAL A 316 9.56 20.57 11.20
C VAL A 316 8.13 20.93 10.81
N LEU A 317 7.60 22.00 11.40
CA LEU A 317 6.36 22.62 10.96
C LEU A 317 6.63 23.34 9.64
N SER A 318 5.96 22.92 8.58
CA SER A 318 6.04 23.54 7.26
C SER A 318 4.68 24.13 6.90
N ILE A 319 4.64 25.31 6.30
CA ILE A 319 3.44 25.99 5.81
C ILE A 319 3.62 26.22 4.31
N ARG A 320 2.65 25.79 3.51
CA ARG A 320 2.62 25.93 2.06
C ARG A 320 2.01 27.28 1.65
N GLU A 321 2.31 27.76 0.45
CA GLU A 321 1.67 28.96 -0.11
C GLU A 321 0.14 28.78 -0.11
N ASP A 322 -0.57 29.79 0.42
CA ASP A 322 -2.02 29.82 0.66
C ASP A 322 -2.58 28.81 1.66
N GLU A 323 -1.74 28.06 2.37
CA GLU A 323 -2.20 27.20 3.45
C GLU A 323 -2.48 28.07 4.70
N GLU A 324 -3.65 27.88 5.31
CA GLU A 324 -3.94 28.48 6.61
C GLU A 324 -3.06 27.84 7.68
N LEU A 325 -2.54 28.67 8.59
CA LEU A 325 -1.66 28.20 9.67
C LEU A 325 -2.29 27.04 10.47
N VAL A 326 -3.59 27.12 10.73
CA VAL A 326 -4.33 26.07 11.45
C VAL A 326 -4.32 24.71 10.74
N ASP A 327 -4.33 24.68 9.39
CA ASP A 327 -4.25 23.43 8.63
C ASP A 327 -2.84 22.85 8.70
N ALA A 328 -1.84 23.71 8.52
CA ALA A 328 -0.44 23.32 8.62
C ALA A 328 -0.11 22.76 10.01
N VAL A 329 -0.62 23.38 11.06
CA VAL A 329 -0.49 22.94 12.45
C VAL A 329 -1.23 21.62 12.68
N ARG A 330 -2.47 21.45 12.19
CA ARG A 330 -3.21 20.18 12.29
C ARG A 330 -2.45 19.03 11.59
N ARG A 331 -1.97 19.27 10.37
CA ARG A 331 -1.14 18.32 9.61
C ARG A 331 0.14 17.96 10.36
N PHE A 332 0.75 18.92 11.06
CA PHE A 332 1.92 18.68 11.90
C PHE A 332 1.56 17.82 13.12
N VAL A 333 0.51 18.17 13.88
CA VAL A 333 0.06 17.45 15.08
C VAL A 333 -0.19 15.97 14.79
N ARG A 334 -0.82 15.66 13.65
CA ARG A 334 -1.09 14.27 13.22
C ARG A 334 0.19 13.43 13.09
N ARG A 335 1.29 14.06 12.69
CA ARG A 335 2.58 13.37 12.47
C ARG A 335 3.45 13.32 13.73
N THR A 336 3.24 14.25 14.67
CA THR A 336 4.15 14.48 15.80
C THR A 336 3.52 14.23 17.18
N ASN A 337 2.23 13.89 17.25
CA ASN A 337 1.47 13.60 18.47
C ASN A 337 1.70 14.62 19.60
N ILE A 338 1.77 15.91 19.24
CA ILE A 338 1.99 17.00 20.20
C ILE A 338 0.71 17.33 20.98
N THR A 339 0.87 17.95 22.16
CA THR A 339 -0.26 18.33 23.03
C THR A 339 -1.06 19.50 22.46
N ARG A 340 -2.32 19.62 22.90
CA ARG A 340 -3.20 20.74 22.52
C ARG A 340 -2.64 22.09 22.97
N ASP A 341 -1.95 22.15 24.10
CA ASP A 341 -1.32 23.38 24.59
C ASP A 341 -0.20 23.84 23.67
N LEU A 342 0.64 22.92 23.19
CA LEU A 342 1.68 23.25 22.20
C LEU A 342 1.06 23.66 20.86
N GLN A 343 -0.05 23.04 20.45
CA GLN A 343 -0.81 23.43 19.26
C GLN A 343 -1.28 24.90 19.35
N ILE A 344 -1.85 25.30 20.50
CA ILE A 344 -2.32 26.68 20.75
C ILE A 344 -1.13 27.65 20.77
N SER A 345 -0.02 27.28 21.41
CA SER A 345 1.18 28.10 21.47
C SER A 345 1.78 28.36 20.07
N LEU A 346 1.86 27.32 19.22
CA LEU A 346 2.33 27.45 17.83
C LEU A 346 1.42 28.39 17.02
N PHE A 347 0.10 28.27 17.18
CA PHE A 347 -0.84 29.16 16.53
C PHE A 347 -0.65 30.62 16.96
N GLN A 348 -0.60 30.89 18.27
CA GLN A 348 -0.41 32.23 18.81
C GLN A 348 0.94 32.86 18.44
N ALA A 349 2.01 32.07 18.39
CA ALA A 349 3.35 32.56 18.06
C ALA A 349 3.52 32.94 16.58
N LEU A 350 2.86 32.23 15.67
CA LEU A 350 3.05 32.41 14.23
C LEU A 350 2.00 33.31 13.59
N CYS A 351 0.83 33.46 14.23
CA CYS A 351 -0.26 34.24 13.70
C CYS A 351 -0.01 35.76 13.85
N GLY A 352 -0.12 36.52 12.75
CA GLY A 352 -0.03 37.98 12.74
C GLY A 352 1.38 38.58 12.86
N GLN A 353 2.42 37.77 13.08
CA GLN A 353 3.81 38.25 13.19
C GLN A 353 4.61 38.24 11.88
N ARG A 354 4.12 37.53 10.84
CA ARG A 354 4.87 37.30 9.61
C ARG A 354 4.04 37.53 8.36
N GLU A 355 4.62 38.26 7.40
CA GLU A 355 4.07 38.37 6.05
C GLU A 355 4.13 37.00 5.35
N GLY A 356 3.03 36.61 4.68
CA GLY A 356 2.93 35.35 3.92
C GLY A 356 2.36 34.14 4.67
N VAL A 357 2.12 34.24 5.99
CA VAL A 357 1.39 33.20 6.75
C VAL A 357 -0.08 33.60 6.87
N LEU A 358 -0.98 32.79 6.33
CA LEU A 358 -2.42 33.03 6.42
C LEU A 358 -2.97 32.60 7.78
N CYS A 359 -3.85 33.46 8.29
CA CYS A 359 -4.38 33.39 9.64
C CYS A 359 -5.81 33.92 9.71
N THR A 360 -6.64 33.54 8.74
CA THR A 360 -8.00 34.07 8.61
C THR A 360 -9.01 33.33 9.48
N ARG A 361 -8.65 32.15 9.99
CA ARG A 361 -9.53 31.31 10.82
C ARG A 361 -8.79 30.58 11.95
N GLY A 362 -9.55 30.23 13.00
CA GLY A 362 -9.04 29.55 14.19
C GLY A 362 -9.22 28.02 14.22
N GLN A 363 -9.87 27.44 13.22
CA GLN A 363 -10.12 25.99 13.13
C GLN A 363 -9.62 25.46 11.80
N ALA A 364 -8.99 24.28 11.78
CA ALA A 364 -8.53 23.62 10.56
C ALA A 364 -9.72 23.20 9.67
N LEU A 365 -9.58 23.28 8.34
CA LEU A 365 -10.61 22.87 7.38
C LEU A 365 -10.36 21.39 7.07
N LEU A 366 -11.34 20.54 7.40
CA LEU A 366 -11.22 19.09 7.24
C LEU A 366 -11.78 18.62 5.90
N ARG A 367 -12.87 19.24 5.43
CA ARG A 367 -13.51 18.89 4.17
C ARG A 367 -14.17 20.11 3.54
N SER A 368 -14.07 20.20 2.22
CA SER A 368 -14.72 21.23 1.41
C SER A 368 -15.30 20.58 0.16
N THR A 369 -16.63 20.41 0.12
CA THR A 369 -17.30 19.67 -0.96
C THR A 369 -18.33 20.57 -1.64
N PRO A 370 -18.22 20.82 -2.96
CA PRO A 370 -19.28 21.49 -3.70
C PRO A 370 -20.50 20.58 -3.79
N VAL A 371 -21.67 21.10 -3.43
CA VAL A 371 -22.95 20.39 -3.51
C VAL A 371 -23.71 20.94 -4.70
N SER A 372 -24.15 20.04 -5.59
CA SER A 372 -24.96 20.38 -6.75
C SER A 372 -26.36 19.83 -6.61
N ASP A 373 -27.32 20.45 -7.29
CA ASP A 373 -28.67 19.89 -7.41
C ASP A 373 -28.71 18.74 -8.43
N GLY A 374 -29.88 18.11 -8.59
CA GLY A 374 -30.11 17.05 -9.57
C GLY A 374 -29.96 17.48 -11.04
N SER A 375 -29.76 18.78 -11.32
CA SER A 375 -29.48 19.33 -12.65
C SER A 375 -28.00 19.62 -12.90
N GLY A 376 -27.14 19.43 -11.89
CA GLY A 376 -25.71 19.72 -11.95
C GLY A 376 -25.34 21.18 -11.64
N GLN A 377 -26.31 22.01 -11.22
CA GLN A 377 -26.03 23.37 -10.76
C GLN A 377 -25.48 23.34 -9.34
N ILE A 378 -24.33 23.99 -9.11
CA ILE A 378 -23.73 24.10 -7.77
C ILE A 378 -24.63 24.98 -6.89
N LEU A 379 -25.21 24.37 -5.85
CA LEU A 379 -26.02 25.03 -4.82
C LEU A 379 -25.14 25.82 -3.84
N GLY A 380 -23.97 25.27 -3.51
CA GLY A 380 -23.03 25.86 -2.57
C GLY A 380 -21.87 24.92 -2.26
N VAL A 381 -21.05 25.28 -1.27
CA VAL A 381 -19.92 24.46 -0.81
C VAL A 381 -20.09 24.18 0.68
N VAL A 382 -20.11 22.89 1.04
CA VAL A 382 -20.12 22.45 2.43
C VAL A 382 -18.69 22.42 2.96
N GLN A 383 -18.43 23.21 4.00
CA GLN A 383 -17.13 23.29 4.67
C GLN A 383 -17.25 22.76 6.09
N ILE A 384 -16.45 21.74 6.42
CA ILE A 384 -16.44 21.11 7.74
C ILE A 384 -15.10 21.42 8.41
N TYR A 385 -15.16 22.09 9.56
CA TYR A 385 -13.98 22.49 10.33
C TYR A 385 -13.71 21.55 11.51
N GLU A 386 -12.48 21.62 12.05
CA GLU A 386 -12.06 20.87 13.23
C GLU A 386 -13.01 21.11 14.42
N GLY A 387 -13.54 20.02 14.96
CA GLY A 387 -14.44 20.02 16.11
C GLY A 387 -15.92 20.21 15.78
N GLN A 388 -16.28 20.40 14.51
CA GLN A 388 -17.68 20.40 14.08
C GLN A 388 -18.17 18.98 13.82
N GLU A 389 -19.44 18.72 14.17
CA GLU A 389 -20.11 17.50 13.75
C GLU A 389 -20.63 17.68 12.31
N PRO A 390 -20.26 16.79 11.36
CA PRO A 390 -20.73 16.85 9.98
C PRO A 390 -22.25 16.90 9.83
N ALA A 391 -23.00 16.19 10.69
CA ALA A 391 -24.46 16.22 10.69
C ALA A 391 -25.03 17.62 10.95
N ASP A 392 -24.46 18.39 11.89
CA ASP A 392 -24.93 19.75 12.19
C ASP A 392 -24.72 20.67 10.97
N VAL A 393 -23.54 20.59 10.35
CA VAL A 393 -23.18 21.40 9.16
C VAL A 393 -24.07 21.06 7.96
N VAL A 394 -24.30 19.77 7.70
CA VAL A 394 -25.12 19.31 6.57
C VAL A 394 -26.59 19.71 6.76
N TYR A 395 -27.13 19.59 7.98
CA TYR A 395 -28.50 20.03 8.24
C TYR A 395 -28.66 21.53 8.09
N GLN A 396 -27.72 22.33 8.59
CA GLN A 396 -27.73 23.78 8.40
C GLN A 396 -27.68 24.15 6.91
N PHE A 397 -26.81 23.48 6.14
CA PHE A 397 -26.72 23.67 4.69
C PHE A 397 -28.03 23.27 3.99
N ALA A 398 -28.64 22.16 4.40
CA ALA A 398 -29.89 21.68 3.84
C ALA A 398 -31.06 22.63 4.10
N GLU A 399 -31.16 23.21 5.29
CA GLU A 399 -32.17 24.24 5.59
C GLU A 399 -31.95 25.51 4.78
N GLN A 400 -30.70 25.96 4.66
CA GLN A 400 -30.36 27.18 3.92
C GLN A 400 -30.67 27.06 2.41
N HIS A 401 -30.48 25.87 1.84
CA HIS A 401 -30.64 25.62 0.40
C HIS A 401 -31.91 24.84 0.04
N GLY A 402 -32.77 24.53 1.01
CA GLY A 402 -34.03 23.82 0.79
C GLY A 402 -33.86 22.39 0.26
N LEU A 403 -32.81 21.69 0.69
CA LEU A 403 -32.54 20.30 0.26
C LEU A 403 -33.60 19.35 0.83
N ALA A 404 -34.04 18.40 0.01
CA ALA A 404 -34.96 17.35 0.45
C ALA A 404 -34.31 16.45 1.52
N PRO A 405 -35.08 15.89 2.48
CA PRO A 405 -34.53 15.03 3.53
C PRO A 405 -33.69 13.86 2.99
N THR A 406 -34.11 13.25 1.88
CA THR A 406 -33.38 12.15 1.23
C THR A 406 -32.03 12.59 0.70
N ASP A 407 -31.96 13.77 0.06
CA ASP A 407 -30.72 14.28 -0.55
C ASP A 407 -29.74 14.75 0.52
N ARG A 408 -30.26 15.32 1.61
CA ARG A 408 -29.49 15.66 2.82
C ARG A 408 -28.85 14.42 3.43
N ASP A 409 -29.60 13.34 3.58
CA ASP A 409 -29.09 12.10 4.20
C ASP A 409 -28.03 11.44 3.30
N VAL A 410 -28.24 11.43 1.98
CA VAL A 410 -27.23 11.00 0.99
C VAL A 410 -25.97 11.87 1.05
N LEU A 411 -26.11 13.19 1.17
CA LEU A 411 -24.98 14.11 1.31
C LEU A 411 -24.19 13.82 2.59
N LEU A 412 -24.87 13.66 3.73
CA LEU A 412 -24.24 13.31 5.01
C LEU A 412 -23.51 11.96 4.90
N ASP A 413 -24.15 10.95 4.33
CA ASP A 413 -23.56 9.63 4.15
C ASP A 413 -22.33 9.67 3.25
N SER A 414 -22.36 10.45 2.17
CA SER A 414 -21.22 10.62 1.26
C SER A 414 -20.02 11.30 1.92
N LEU A 415 -20.26 12.31 2.77
CA LEU A 415 -19.20 13.01 3.50
C LEU A 415 -18.59 12.14 4.60
N CYS A 416 -19.43 11.29 5.21
CA CYS A 416 -19.08 10.43 6.31
C CYS A 416 -18.64 9.01 5.91
N ALA A 417 -18.66 8.69 4.61
CA ALA A 417 -18.08 7.47 4.08
C ALA A 417 -16.54 7.60 4.03
N PRO A 418 -15.79 6.52 4.30
CA PRO A 418 -14.36 6.54 4.06
C PRO A 418 -14.08 6.86 2.58
N PRO A 419 -13.05 7.67 2.27
CA PRO A 419 -12.72 8.00 0.89
C PRO A 419 -12.49 6.69 0.11
N THR A 420 -13.25 6.50 -0.97
CA THR A 420 -12.99 5.40 -1.89
C THR A 420 -11.66 5.71 -2.60
N PRO A 421 -10.70 4.78 -2.68
CA PRO A 421 -9.52 4.97 -3.51
C PRO A 421 -10.01 5.10 -4.96
N THR A 422 -10.00 6.32 -5.49
CA THR A 422 -10.37 6.60 -6.86
C THR A 422 -9.29 6.03 -7.78
N GLU A 423 -9.68 5.11 -8.67
CA GLU A 423 -8.85 4.61 -9.78
C GLU A 423 -8.76 5.62 -10.95
N SER A 424 -9.29 6.84 -10.80
CA SER A 424 -9.17 7.89 -11.81
C SER A 424 -7.89 8.69 -11.58
N GLY A 425 -6.85 8.38 -12.35
CA GLY A 425 -5.52 8.99 -12.31
C GLY A 425 -5.40 10.47 -12.70
N ASP A 426 -6.42 11.29 -12.44
CA ASP A 426 -6.43 12.73 -12.78
C ASP A 426 -6.84 13.67 -11.60
N SER A 427 -7.13 13.16 -10.39
CA SER A 427 -7.16 14.01 -9.19
C SER A 427 -5.76 14.13 -8.59
N GLU A 428 -5.01 15.10 -9.10
CA GLU A 428 -3.62 15.42 -8.74
C GLU A 428 -3.43 15.53 -7.20
N GLN A 429 -2.85 14.50 -6.57
CA GLN A 429 -1.97 14.56 -5.37
C GLN A 429 -2.42 15.39 -4.15
N GLU A 430 -3.67 15.83 -4.04
CA GLU A 430 -4.25 16.41 -2.82
C GLU A 430 -4.96 15.34 -1.95
N ASP A 431 -5.19 14.14 -2.49
CA ASP A 431 -5.93 13.07 -1.82
C ASP A 431 -5.14 12.34 -0.71
N GLU A 432 -3.81 12.48 -0.66
CA GLU A 432 -2.95 11.83 0.36
C GLU A 432 -3.18 12.37 1.79
N ASP A 433 -3.87 13.51 1.92
CA ASP A 433 -4.16 14.17 3.21
C ASP A 433 -5.66 14.21 3.55
N SER A 434 -6.55 13.61 2.76
CA SER A 434 -8.00 13.64 3.00
C SER A 434 -8.42 12.78 4.22
N GLU A 435 -8.46 13.42 5.40
CA GLU A 435 -8.77 12.79 6.69
C GLU A 435 -10.22 12.24 6.70
N PRO A 436 -10.45 11.01 7.23
CA PRO A 436 -11.80 10.53 7.46
C PRO A 436 -12.48 11.44 8.48
N LEU A 437 -13.67 11.94 8.14
CA LEU A 437 -14.44 12.77 9.06
C LEU A 437 -14.93 11.91 10.22
N ALA A 438 -14.75 12.41 11.44
CA ALA A 438 -15.36 11.82 12.62
C ALA A 438 -16.86 12.15 12.60
N CYS A 439 -17.66 11.25 12.02
CA CYS A 439 -19.11 11.37 12.00
C CYS A 439 -19.70 10.58 13.15
N SER A 440 -20.10 11.27 14.20
CA SER A 440 -20.65 10.67 15.41
C SER A 440 -22.17 10.59 15.40
N ARG A 441 -22.84 11.44 14.58
CA ARG A 441 -24.30 11.57 14.54
C ARG A 441 -24.83 11.56 13.10
N TYR A 442 -26.13 11.27 12.96
CA TYR A 442 -26.87 11.30 11.69
C TYR A 442 -27.78 12.53 11.55
N ALA A 443 -27.93 13.28 12.65
CA ALA A 443 -28.80 14.43 12.74
C ALA A 443 -28.31 15.34 13.88
N PRO A 444 -28.67 16.63 13.87
CA PRO A 444 -28.32 17.55 14.93
C PRO A 444 -29.05 17.22 16.23
N VAL A 445 -28.51 17.68 17.37
CA VAL A 445 -29.16 17.49 18.68
C VAL A 445 -30.39 18.40 18.76
N ALA A 446 -31.57 17.80 18.96
CA ALA A 446 -32.81 18.52 19.19
C ALA A 446 -33.08 18.77 20.69
N PHE A 447 -32.65 17.86 21.56
CA PHE A 447 -32.80 17.98 23.01
C PHE A 447 -31.63 17.31 23.73
N ALA A 448 -31.16 17.89 24.83
CA ALA A 448 -30.11 17.32 25.65
C ALA A 448 -30.40 17.48 27.14
N VAL A 449 -30.19 16.42 27.93
CA VAL A 449 -30.40 16.46 29.38
C VAL A 449 -29.32 15.64 30.11
N PRO A 450 -28.73 16.15 31.20
CA PRO A 450 -27.84 15.34 32.03
C PRO A 450 -28.63 14.26 32.78
N VAL A 451 -28.14 13.02 32.74
CA VAL A 451 -28.72 11.87 33.43
C VAL A 451 -27.78 11.43 34.54
N ALA A 452 -28.35 11.17 35.72
CA ALA A 452 -27.63 10.63 36.88
C ALA A 452 -28.17 9.24 37.24
N ALA A 453 -27.30 8.37 37.76
CA ALA A 453 -27.67 7.08 38.30
C ALA A 453 -28.39 7.26 39.65
N LYS A 454 -29.06 6.19 40.11
CA LYS A 454 -29.80 6.18 41.38
C LYS A 454 -28.92 6.47 42.61
N ASN A 455 -27.60 6.22 42.51
CA ASN A 455 -26.61 6.53 43.55
C ASN A 455 -26.11 7.99 43.50
N GLY A 456 -26.65 8.82 42.60
CA GLY A 456 -26.27 10.22 42.42
C GLY A 456 -25.04 10.45 41.52
N SER A 457 -24.40 9.41 40.97
CA SER A 457 -23.29 9.58 40.03
C SER A 457 -23.81 10.08 38.67
N ARG A 458 -23.09 11.01 38.04
CA ARG A 458 -23.43 11.47 36.68
C ARG A 458 -23.13 10.37 35.68
N LEU A 459 -24.14 9.89 34.96
CA LEU A 459 -23.99 8.89 33.89
C LEU A 459 -23.53 9.56 32.60
N GLY A 460 -24.05 10.74 32.29
CA GLY A 460 -23.67 11.49 31.09
C GLY A 460 -24.75 12.45 30.65
N ILE A 461 -24.65 12.94 29.41
CA ILE A 461 -25.69 13.73 28.76
C ILE A 461 -26.42 12.81 27.78
N LEU A 462 -27.74 12.74 27.92
CA LEU A 462 -28.61 12.10 26.96
C LEU A 462 -28.96 13.12 25.87
N GLU A 463 -28.66 12.78 24.62
CA GLU A 463 -28.93 13.59 23.44
C GLU A 463 -29.99 12.91 22.58
N VAL A 464 -31.08 13.63 22.32
CA VAL A 464 -32.13 13.26 21.36
C VAL A 464 -31.87 14.03 20.08
N LEU A 465 -31.73 13.31 18.96
CA LEU A 465 -31.44 13.92 17.67
C LEU A 465 -32.71 14.46 16.99
N ALA A 466 -32.55 15.33 15.99
CA ALA A 466 -33.68 15.83 15.21
C ALA A 466 -34.40 14.69 14.48
N ASN A 467 -35.73 14.67 14.56
CA ASN A 467 -36.61 13.60 14.08
C ASN A 467 -36.43 12.24 14.79
N GLU A 468 -35.64 12.19 15.86
CA GLU A 468 -35.55 11.02 16.73
C GLU A 468 -36.58 11.09 17.86
N GLU A 469 -37.19 9.96 18.18
CA GLU A 469 -38.09 9.87 19.33
C GLU A 469 -37.28 9.69 20.63
N PRO A 470 -37.67 10.33 21.75
CA PRO A 470 -36.95 10.17 23.03
C PRO A 470 -36.71 8.72 23.46
N ALA A 471 -37.61 7.79 23.12
CA ALA A 471 -37.44 6.37 23.39
C ALA A 471 -36.18 5.77 22.73
N ASP A 472 -35.86 6.19 21.50
CA ASP A 472 -34.71 5.72 20.72
C ASP A 472 -33.40 6.23 21.32
N ALA A 473 -33.38 7.52 21.69
CA ALA A 473 -32.25 8.15 22.37
C ALA A 473 -31.97 7.51 23.73
N VAL A 474 -33.02 7.19 24.49
CA VAL A 474 -32.91 6.50 25.79
C VAL A 474 -32.46 5.05 25.62
N ALA A 475 -32.92 4.33 24.60
CA ALA A 475 -32.45 2.98 24.31
C ALA A 475 -30.93 2.98 24.03
N ARG A 476 -30.48 3.91 23.18
CA ARG A 476 -29.07 4.07 22.81
C ARG A 476 -28.20 4.49 24.01
N PHE A 477 -28.65 5.47 24.80
CA PHE A 477 -27.97 5.91 26.02
C PHE A 477 -27.94 4.80 27.08
N GLY A 478 -29.08 4.12 27.28
CA GLY A 478 -29.23 3.07 28.28
C GLY A 478 -28.37 1.86 27.98
N ASN A 479 -28.23 1.45 26.72
CA ASN A 479 -27.31 0.36 26.33
C ASN A 479 -25.84 0.72 26.56
N LYS A 480 -25.44 1.97 26.29
CA LYS A 480 -24.08 2.45 26.57
C LYS A 480 -23.73 2.43 28.07
N HIS A 481 -24.72 2.60 28.93
CA HIS A 481 -24.56 2.67 30.39
C HIS A 481 -25.12 1.44 31.12
N GLU A 482 -25.42 0.35 30.40
CA GLU A 482 -25.92 -0.92 30.95
C GLU A 482 -27.17 -0.77 31.84
N LEU A 483 -28.06 0.17 31.50
CA LEU A 483 -29.27 0.47 32.27
C LEU A 483 -30.33 -0.62 32.11
N GLY A 484 -30.97 -0.98 33.22
CA GLY A 484 -32.06 -1.95 33.22
C GLY A 484 -33.34 -1.41 32.55
N LYS A 485 -34.25 -2.32 32.14
CA LYS A 485 -35.52 -1.97 31.48
C LYS A 485 -36.35 -0.93 32.26
N ALA A 486 -36.43 -1.08 33.59
CA ALA A 486 -37.18 -0.15 34.44
C ALA A 486 -36.54 1.25 34.50
N GLU A 487 -35.21 1.33 34.43
CA GLU A 487 -34.47 2.60 34.47
C GLU A 487 -34.63 3.35 33.16
N LYS A 488 -34.50 2.64 32.04
CA LYS A 488 -34.78 3.19 30.71
C LYS A 488 -36.21 3.73 30.64
N HIS A 489 -37.21 2.97 31.07
CA HIS A 489 -38.61 3.42 31.06
C HIS A 489 -38.84 4.69 31.90
N SER A 490 -38.21 4.76 33.09
CA SER A 490 -38.25 5.98 33.91
C SER A 490 -37.63 7.19 33.20
N ILE A 491 -36.51 7.00 32.48
CA ILE A 491 -35.85 8.08 31.74
C ILE A 491 -36.70 8.51 30.55
N VAL A 492 -37.28 7.58 29.77
CA VAL A 492 -38.20 7.89 28.66
C VAL A 492 -39.32 8.80 29.16
N THR A 493 -39.98 8.42 30.25
CA THR A 493 -41.10 9.20 30.82
C THR A 493 -40.65 10.62 31.18
N GLY A 494 -39.49 10.77 31.83
CA GLY A 494 -38.94 12.07 32.21
C GLY A 494 -38.56 12.94 31.01
N VAL A 495 -37.91 12.37 30.00
CA VAL A 495 -37.50 13.09 28.79
C VAL A 495 -38.72 13.52 27.97
N CYS A 496 -39.74 12.66 27.86
CA CYS A 496 -40.98 12.98 27.15
C CYS A 496 -41.73 14.16 27.77
N GLN A 497 -41.76 14.24 29.11
CA GLN A 497 -42.38 15.36 29.82
C GLN A 497 -41.57 16.66 29.69
N ALA A 498 -40.24 16.57 29.69
CA ALA A 498 -39.36 17.73 29.71
C ALA A 498 -39.04 18.32 28.33
N SER A 499 -39.03 17.49 27.27
CA SER A 499 -38.56 17.90 25.94
C SER A 499 -39.64 18.54 25.05
N GLY A 500 -40.92 18.23 25.30
CA GLY A 500 -42.02 18.64 24.40
C GLY A 500 -41.98 17.94 23.03
N LEU A 501 -41.12 16.94 22.85
CA LEU A 501 -41.03 16.12 21.64
C LEU A 501 -42.16 15.07 21.60
N PRO A 502 -42.59 14.62 20.40
CA PRO A 502 -43.58 13.57 20.29
C PRO A 502 -43.04 12.26 20.88
N CYS A 503 -43.76 11.74 21.88
CA CYS A 503 -43.50 10.44 22.48
C CYS A 503 -44.72 9.53 22.29
N THR A 504 -44.53 8.52 21.46
CA THR A 504 -45.51 7.52 21.05
C THR A 504 -45.18 6.12 21.56
N ARG A 505 -43.91 5.84 21.88
CA ARG A 505 -43.39 4.52 22.26
C ARG A 505 -42.67 4.54 23.62
N ASP A 506 -42.79 3.42 24.33
CA ASP A 506 -42.02 3.14 25.55
C ASP A 506 -40.71 2.40 25.29
N VAL A 507 -40.56 1.82 24.10
CA VAL A 507 -39.39 1.04 23.68
C VAL A 507 -38.78 1.68 22.43
N GLY A 508 -37.50 2.01 22.53
CA GLY A 508 -36.73 2.61 21.44
C GLY A 508 -36.39 1.62 20.32
N ILE A 509 -36.25 2.13 19.11
CA ILE A 509 -35.66 1.48 17.94
C ILE A 509 -34.18 1.83 17.97
N LEU A 510 -33.33 0.81 18.06
CA LEU A 510 -31.88 0.96 18.02
C LEU A 510 -31.38 1.14 16.59
N TYR A 511 -32.01 0.43 15.66
CA TYR A 511 -31.63 0.37 14.27
C TYR A 511 -32.84 0.09 13.40
N GLU A 512 -32.89 0.68 12.22
CA GLU A 512 -33.89 0.37 11.21
C GLU A 512 -33.14 -0.04 9.94
N ALA A 513 -33.25 -1.31 9.58
CA ALA A 513 -32.58 -1.84 8.41
C ALA A 513 -33.48 -1.71 7.19
N VAL A 514 -32.89 -1.33 6.06
CA VAL A 514 -33.58 -1.39 4.77
C VAL A 514 -33.21 -2.68 4.06
N TYR A 515 -34.18 -3.58 3.90
CA TYR A 515 -34.02 -4.79 3.09
C TYR A 515 -34.58 -4.53 1.69
N THR A 516 -33.82 -4.90 0.66
CA THR A 516 -34.26 -4.79 -0.74
C THR A 516 -34.58 -6.18 -1.24
N LEU A 517 -35.85 -6.43 -1.55
CA LEU A 517 -36.33 -7.69 -2.10
C LEU A 517 -35.80 -7.89 -3.53
N PRO A 518 -35.75 -9.13 -4.04
CA PRO A 518 -35.32 -9.41 -5.41
C PRO A 518 -36.09 -8.67 -6.51
N ASP A 519 -37.30 -8.21 -6.21
CA ASP A 519 -38.16 -7.41 -7.10
C ASP A 519 -37.88 -5.89 -7.04
N GLY A 520 -36.89 -5.47 -6.25
CA GLY A 520 -36.48 -4.07 -6.08
C GLY A 520 -37.29 -3.29 -5.04
N ARG A 521 -38.31 -3.87 -4.42
CA ARG A 521 -39.05 -3.21 -3.32
C ARG A 521 -38.18 -3.11 -2.08
N ARG A 522 -38.25 -1.97 -1.41
CA ARG A 522 -37.52 -1.68 -0.15
C ARG A 522 -38.49 -1.75 1.01
N GLU A 523 -38.18 -2.58 2.00
CA GLU A 523 -38.93 -2.69 3.25
C GLU A 523 -38.05 -2.23 4.43
N LEU A 524 -38.68 -1.60 5.42
CA LEU A 524 -38.05 -1.17 6.67
C LEU A 524 -38.28 -2.25 7.73
N LEU A 525 -37.20 -2.65 8.39
CA LEU A 525 -37.20 -3.59 9.50
C LEU A 525 -36.65 -2.92 10.76
N PRO A 526 -37.50 -2.56 11.72
CA PRO A 526 -37.06 -1.95 12.98
C PRO A 526 -36.53 -3.02 13.95
N PHE A 527 -35.44 -2.69 14.64
CA PHE A 527 -34.81 -3.47 15.70
C PHE A 527 -35.01 -2.74 17.03
N PHE A 528 -35.86 -3.29 17.89
CA PHE A 528 -36.20 -2.67 19.16
C PHE A 528 -35.18 -2.99 20.24
N ASP A 529 -35.10 -2.10 21.24
CA ASP A 529 -34.26 -2.28 22.41
C ASP A 529 -34.63 -3.55 23.19
N GLY A 530 -33.61 -4.34 23.52
CA GLY A 530 -33.75 -5.63 24.22
C GLY A 530 -34.06 -6.83 23.31
N GLN A 531 -34.29 -6.65 22.01
CA GLN A 531 -34.37 -7.76 21.05
C GLN A 531 -32.98 -8.17 20.57
N ASP A 532 -32.78 -9.46 20.27
CA ASP A 532 -31.60 -9.90 19.55
C ASP A 532 -31.85 -9.80 18.04
N SER A 533 -30.90 -9.21 17.32
CA SER A 533 -31.01 -8.95 15.89
C SER A 533 -31.19 -10.22 15.07
N THR A 534 -30.63 -11.32 15.55
CA THR A 534 -30.71 -12.63 14.89
C THR A 534 -32.13 -13.19 14.93
N ASP A 535 -32.86 -13.01 16.02
CA ASP A 535 -34.26 -13.45 16.13
C ASP A 535 -35.18 -12.61 15.23
N VAL A 536 -34.97 -11.29 15.21
CA VAL A 536 -35.76 -10.37 14.36
C VAL A 536 -35.58 -10.72 12.88
N ILE A 537 -34.35 -10.99 12.45
CA ILE A 537 -34.04 -11.39 11.08
C ILE A 537 -34.56 -12.80 10.77
N TYR A 538 -34.56 -13.71 11.74
CA TYR A 538 -35.16 -15.03 11.57
C TYR A 538 -36.66 -14.92 11.31
N ASP A 539 -37.40 -14.24 12.18
CA ASP A 539 -38.85 -14.09 12.05
C ASP A 539 -39.23 -13.36 10.74
N TYR A 540 -38.52 -12.28 10.40
CA TYR A 540 -38.68 -11.59 9.11
C TYR A 540 -38.37 -12.52 7.92
N GLY A 541 -37.30 -13.29 8.03
CA GLY A 541 -36.89 -14.26 7.01
C GLY A 541 -37.93 -15.35 6.79
N GLN A 542 -38.56 -15.86 7.86
CA GLN A 542 -39.67 -16.81 7.74
C GLN A 542 -40.89 -16.18 7.07
N MET A 543 -41.24 -14.93 7.40
CA MET A 543 -42.35 -14.20 6.75
C MET A 543 -42.12 -13.91 5.26
N ARG A 544 -40.86 -13.88 4.81
CA ARG A 544 -40.46 -13.57 3.43
C ARG A 544 -39.86 -14.77 2.70
N ASN A 545 -39.87 -15.96 3.30
CA ASN A 545 -39.26 -17.19 2.78
C ASN A 545 -37.78 -17.00 2.36
N LEU A 546 -37.00 -16.24 3.13
CA LEU A 546 -35.58 -16.04 2.90
C LEU A 546 -34.79 -17.31 3.19
N THR A 547 -33.81 -17.60 2.35
CA THR A 547 -32.86 -18.70 2.56
C THR A 547 -31.96 -18.42 3.76
N LEU A 548 -31.35 -19.47 4.34
CA LEU A 548 -30.38 -19.32 5.42
C LEU A 548 -29.23 -18.37 5.05
N ARG A 549 -28.73 -18.46 3.81
CA ARG A 549 -27.64 -17.60 3.33
C ARG A 549 -28.06 -16.14 3.24
N GLU A 550 -29.27 -15.85 2.77
CA GLU A 550 -29.80 -14.48 2.73
C GLU A 550 -29.97 -13.90 4.14
N ARG A 551 -30.49 -14.70 5.09
CA ARG A 551 -30.60 -14.31 6.50
C ARG A 551 -29.23 -13.98 7.10
N GLN A 552 -28.23 -14.84 6.89
CA GLN A 552 -26.88 -14.63 7.39
C GLN A 552 -26.21 -13.38 6.79
N LYS A 553 -26.31 -13.17 5.47
CA LYS A 553 -25.79 -11.96 4.83
C LYS A 553 -26.45 -10.71 5.37
N PHE A 554 -27.76 -10.76 5.59
CA PHE A 554 -28.50 -9.64 6.16
C PHE A 554 -28.07 -9.35 7.60
N LEU A 555 -27.91 -10.38 8.43
CA LEU A 555 -27.42 -10.27 9.81
C LEU A 555 -26.02 -9.67 9.87
N ILE A 556 -25.08 -10.17 9.04
CA ILE A 556 -23.71 -9.63 8.96
C ILE A 556 -23.72 -8.15 8.59
N LYS A 557 -24.57 -7.73 7.64
CA LYS A 557 -24.71 -6.32 7.25
C LYS A 557 -25.23 -5.47 8.42
N VAL A 558 -26.27 -5.94 9.10
CA VAL A 558 -26.90 -5.24 10.22
C VAL A 558 -25.95 -5.09 11.41
N CYS A 559 -25.22 -6.16 11.75
CA CYS A 559 -24.35 -6.18 12.92
C CYS A 559 -23.00 -5.48 12.71
N ASN A 560 -22.58 -5.29 11.46
CA ASN A 560 -21.35 -4.56 11.12
C ASN A 560 -21.61 -3.10 10.70
N GLU A 561 -22.83 -2.58 10.89
CA GLU A 561 -23.13 -1.17 10.62
C GLU A 561 -22.30 -0.26 11.56
N PRO A 562 -21.36 0.56 11.04
CA PRO A 562 -20.36 1.23 11.87
C PRO A 562 -20.93 2.27 12.83
N ARG A 563 -22.06 2.90 12.49
CA ARG A 563 -22.63 4.01 13.29
C ARG A 563 -23.77 3.57 14.21
N LYS A 564 -24.27 2.34 14.10
CA LYS A 564 -25.32 1.77 14.97
C LYS A 564 -25.02 0.29 15.21
N ARG A 565 -24.78 -0.10 16.46
CA ARG A 565 -24.63 -1.51 16.83
C ARG A 565 -25.92 -2.00 17.46
N PRO A 566 -26.85 -2.61 16.70
CA PRO A 566 -27.96 -3.32 17.30
C PRO A 566 -27.42 -4.51 18.10
N ASN A 567 -28.26 -5.06 18.99
CA ASN A 567 -27.83 -6.14 19.87
C ASN A 567 -27.64 -7.43 19.07
N CYS A 568 -26.39 -7.79 18.80
CA CYS A 568 -26.02 -8.99 18.04
C CYS A 568 -25.21 -9.93 18.94
N THR A 569 -25.90 -10.63 19.87
CA THR A 569 -25.21 -11.44 20.88
C THR A 569 -24.86 -12.84 20.39
N ARG A 570 -25.48 -13.31 19.32
CA ARG A 570 -25.34 -14.65 18.75
C ARG A 570 -25.64 -14.68 17.27
N ALA A 571 -25.12 -15.67 16.57
CA ALA A 571 -25.40 -15.90 15.15
C ALA A 571 -26.58 -16.86 14.92
N GLU A 572 -26.87 -17.75 15.86
CA GLU A 572 -27.96 -18.72 15.78
C GLU A 572 -29.25 -18.15 16.41
N PRO A 573 -30.37 -18.11 15.67
CA PRO A 573 -31.63 -17.60 16.21
C PRO A 573 -32.19 -18.53 17.30
N MET A 574 -32.85 -17.93 18.27
CA MET A 574 -33.54 -18.66 19.33
C MET A 574 -34.92 -19.08 18.84
N LEU A 575 -35.12 -20.39 18.74
CA LEU A 575 -36.37 -20.97 18.26
C LEU A 575 -37.40 -21.07 19.39
N LEU A 576 -36.94 -21.43 20.59
CA LEU A 576 -37.79 -21.66 21.75
C LEU A 576 -37.07 -21.29 23.05
N SER A 577 -37.77 -20.62 23.96
CA SER A 577 -37.30 -20.32 25.32
C SER A 577 -38.40 -20.62 26.32
N ILE A 578 -38.16 -21.57 27.23
CA ILE A 578 -39.14 -21.99 28.23
C ILE A 578 -38.57 -21.72 29.62
N PRO A 579 -39.20 -20.85 30.44
CA PRO A 579 -38.77 -20.65 31.82
C PRO A 579 -39.17 -21.87 32.67
N VAL A 580 -38.20 -22.46 33.35
CA VAL A 580 -38.39 -23.58 34.28
C VAL A 580 -38.28 -23.08 35.71
N TRP A 581 -39.28 -23.44 36.51
CA TRP A 581 -39.43 -23.00 37.90
C TRP A 581 -39.34 -24.20 38.84
N GLU A 582 -38.63 -24.06 39.95
CA GLU A 582 -38.60 -25.05 41.04
C GLU A 582 -39.82 -24.88 41.95
N SER A 583 -40.20 -23.64 42.21
CA SER A 583 -41.33 -23.24 43.04
C SER A 583 -41.98 -21.97 42.48
N ALA A 584 -43.10 -21.52 43.05
CA ALA A 584 -43.82 -20.32 42.59
C ALA A 584 -42.94 -19.06 42.52
N ASP A 585 -41.91 -18.98 43.38
CA ASP A 585 -41.05 -17.80 43.51
C ASP A 585 -39.60 -18.04 43.05
N THR A 586 -39.22 -19.29 42.74
CA THR A 586 -37.83 -19.65 42.44
C THR A 586 -37.69 -20.19 41.01
N LYS A 587 -37.10 -19.37 40.13
CA LYS A 587 -36.77 -19.74 38.75
C LYS A 587 -35.44 -20.51 38.71
N LEU A 588 -35.45 -21.71 38.13
CA LEU A 588 -34.22 -22.51 37.92
C LEU A 588 -33.40 -21.97 36.75
N GLY A 589 -34.07 -21.63 35.65
CA GLY A 589 -33.43 -21.15 34.44
C GLY A 589 -34.40 -21.13 33.26
N ASN A 590 -33.86 -20.92 32.05
CA ASN A 590 -34.59 -21.11 30.81
C ASN A 590 -34.01 -22.31 30.06
N VAL A 591 -34.87 -23.10 29.44
CA VAL A 591 -34.48 -24.02 28.36
C VAL A 591 -34.52 -23.23 27.06
N GLU A 592 -33.35 -22.94 26.49
CA GLU A 592 -33.17 -22.13 25.29
C GLU A 592 -32.65 -23.00 24.15
N ILE A 593 -33.41 -23.10 23.07
CA ILE A 593 -33.08 -23.94 21.91
C ILE A 593 -32.78 -23.04 20.72
N LEU A 594 -31.57 -23.17 20.18
CA LEU A 594 -31.09 -22.43 19.02
C LEU A 594 -31.26 -23.24 17.73
N GLU A 595 -31.31 -22.54 16.59
CA GLU A 595 -31.39 -23.18 15.27
C GLU A 595 -30.22 -24.11 15.01
N GLY A 596 -30.51 -25.39 14.74
CA GLY A 596 -29.50 -26.43 14.47
C GLY A 596 -29.11 -27.28 15.69
N GLN A 597 -29.64 -26.99 16.89
CA GLN A 597 -29.49 -27.87 18.04
C GLN A 597 -30.58 -28.94 18.07
N GLU A 598 -30.22 -30.16 18.53
CA GLU A 598 -31.22 -31.20 18.82
C GLU A 598 -31.94 -30.84 20.15
N PRO A 599 -33.26 -30.62 20.14
CA PRO A 599 -33.97 -30.15 21.34
C PRO A 599 -33.85 -31.10 22.54
N VAL A 600 -33.83 -32.41 22.27
CA VAL A 600 -33.73 -33.45 23.31
C VAL A 600 -32.37 -33.41 24.04
N ASP A 601 -31.29 -33.05 23.34
CA ASP A 601 -29.98 -32.88 23.98
C ASP A 601 -29.93 -31.63 24.86
N VAL A 602 -30.56 -30.54 24.41
CA VAL A 602 -30.63 -29.28 25.17
C VAL A 602 -31.41 -29.49 26.47
N VAL A 603 -32.55 -30.19 26.40
CA VAL A 603 -33.32 -30.55 27.60
C VAL A 603 -32.49 -31.44 28.53
N TYR A 604 -31.80 -32.45 28.00
CA TYR A 604 -30.92 -33.30 28.79
C TYR A 604 -29.79 -32.50 29.47
N ALA A 605 -29.13 -31.60 28.74
CA ALA A 605 -28.06 -30.76 29.28
C ALA A 605 -28.58 -29.81 30.38
N PHE A 606 -29.78 -29.26 30.21
CA PHE A 606 -30.44 -28.47 31.25
C PHE A 606 -30.71 -29.30 32.50
N MET A 607 -31.26 -30.50 32.34
CA MET A 607 -31.51 -31.41 33.45
C MET A 607 -30.24 -31.85 34.16
N GLU A 608 -29.15 -32.09 33.43
CA GLU A 608 -27.85 -32.45 34.00
C GLU A 608 -27.23 -31.32 34.79
N LYS A 609 -27.34 -30.08 34.30
CA LYS A 609 -26.85 -28.90 35.00
C LYS A 609 -27.57 -28.64 36.33
N HIS A 610 -28.85 -29.00 36.43
CA HIS A 610 -29.69 -28.75 37.60
C HIS A 610 -30.01 -30.00 38.42
N ASP A 611 -29.39 -31.16 38.11
CA ASP A 611 -29.60 -32.47 38.77
C ASP A 611 -31.08 -32.92 38.87
N LEU A 612 -31.86 -32.68 37.81
CA LEU A 612 -33.32 -32.90 37.78
C LEU A 612 -33.76 -34.31 37.32
N PHE A 613 -32.88 -35.31 37.31
CA PHE A 613 -33.23 -36.63 36.77
C PHE A 613 -34.12 -37.48 37.68
N GLN A 614 -34.15 -37.18 38.99
CA GLN A 614 -34.99 -37.88 39.96
C GLN A 614 -36.36 -37.21 40.19
N THR A 615 -36.64 -36.07 39.53
CA THR A 615 -37.89 -35.31 39.69
C THR A 615 -38.94 -35.71 38.65
N ALA A 616 -39.21 -37.00 38.46
CA ALA A 616 -40.37 -37.43 37.66
C ALA A 616 -41.65 -36.82 38.28
N PRO A 617 -42.50 -36.09 37.52
CA PRO A 617 -42.68 -36.13 36.06
C PRO A 617 -41.99 -35.01 35.22
N LEU A 618 -41.16 -34.13 35.81
CA LEU A 618 -40.62 -32.94 35.12
C LEU A 618 -39.85 -33.27 33.82
N ASN A 619 -39.07 -34.36 33.81
CA ASN A 619 -38.31 -34.82 32.65
C ASN A 619 -39.21 -35.08 31.43
N THR A 620 -40.21 -35.95 31.60
CA THR A 620 -41.13 -36.34 30.53
C THR A 620 -41.93 -35.14 30.05
N THR A 621 -42.38 -34.29 30.98
CA THR A 621 -43.18 -33.11 30.64
C THR A 621 -42.35 -32.08 29.86
N LEU A 622 -41.09 -31.81 30.24
CA LEU A 622 -40.25 -30.86 29.51
C LEU A 622 -39.93 -31.33 28.09
N LEU A 623 -39.60 -32.62 27.92
CA LEU A 623 -39.38 -33.20 26.59
C LEU A 623 -40.65 -33.16 25.74
N GLU A 624 -41.82 -33.48 26.31
CA GLU A 624 -43.10 -33.40 25.61
C GLU A 624 -43.47 -31.97 25.22
N ILE A 625 -43.28 -30.98 26.11
CA ILE A 625 -43.56 -29.57 25.81
C ILE A 625 -42.65 -29.09 24.66
N VAL A 626 -41.37 -29.43 24.71
CA VAL A 626 -40.40 -29.02 23.69
C VAL A 626 -40.69 -29.69 22.35
N CYS A 627 -40.84 -31.02 22.32
CA CYS A 627 -41.02 -31.76 21.07
C CYS A 627 -42.42 -31.65 20.46
N ASN A 628 -43.45 -31.24 21.22
CA ASN A 628 -44.77 -30.90 20.67
C ASN A 628 -44.89 -29.45 20.18
N SER A 629 -43.86 -28.63 20.38
CA SER A 629 -43.85 -27.24 19.89
C SER A 629 -43.76 -27.20 18.37
N THR A 630 -44.46 -26.27 17.74
CA THR A 630 -44.37 -26.05 16.28
C THR A 630 -43.11 -25.30 15.85
N ARG A 631 -42.31 -24.81 16.81
CA ARG A 631 -41.10 -24.00 16.53
C ARG A 631 -39.81 -24.81 16.43
N VAL A 632 -39.80 -26.07 16.87
CA VAL A 632 -38.61 -26.92 16.88
C VAL A 632 -38.97 -28.31 16.35
N GLU A 633 -38.00 -29.00 15.77
CA GLU A 633 -38.16 -30.37 15.29
C GLU A 633 -37.25 -31.30 16.11
N CYS A 634 -37.83 -32.34 16.72
CA CYS A 634 -37.06 -33.38 17.41
C CYS A 634 -36.81 -34.54 16.44
N HIS A 635 -35.58 -34.69 15.95
CA HIS A 635 -35.22 -35.78 15.04
C HIS A 635 -35.03 -37.10 15.78
N ARG A 636 -34.78 -37.06 17.09
CA ARG A 636 -34.62 -38.25 17.93
C ARG A 636 -35.22 -38.07 19.31
N MET A 637 -35.61 -39.19 19.90
CA MET A 637 -36.14 -39.25 21.26
C MET A 637 -35.07 -39.59 22.31
N GLN A 638 -33.92 -40.11 21.89
CA GLN A 638 -32.83 -40.45 22.79
C GLN A 638 -31.80 -39.30 22.85
N PRO A 639 -31.54 -38.73 24.05
CA PRO A 639 -30.52 -37.70 24.20
C PRO A 639 -29.12 -38.28 24.03
N ARG A 640 -28.24 -37.42 23.54
CA ARG A 640 -26.81 -37.63 23.48
C ARG A 640 -26.15 -36.52 24.28
N ARG A 641 -24.98 -36.83 24.80
CA ARG A 641 -24.27 -35.91 25.67
C ARG A 641 -23.42 -34.95 24.83
N THR A 642 -23.58 -33.65 25.07
CA THR A 642 -22.65 -32.62 24.62
C THR A 642 -21.36 -32.74 25.42
N LEU A 643 -20.24 -32.98 24.76
CA LEU A 643 -18.95 -33.17 25.41
C LEU A 643 -18.31 -31.82 25.74
N PHE A 644 -18.31 -30.91 24.77
CA PHE A 644 -17.80 -29.55 24.89
C PHE A 644 -18.42 -28.63 23.82
N THR A 645 -18.25 -27.33 24.00
CA THR A 645 -18.67 -26.29 23.06
C THR A 645 -17.45 -25.48 22.63
N VAL A 646 -17.32 -25.24 21.33
CA VAL A 646 -16.31 -24.36 20.75
C VAL A 646 -17.00 -23.05 20.37
N HIS A 647 -16.40 -21.94 20.78
CA HIS A 647 -16.85 -20.60 20.39
C HIS A 647 -15.97 -20.09 19.25
N ALA A 648 -16.59 -19.57 18.19
CA ALA A 648 -15.89 -18.99 17.05
C ALA A 648 -16.49 -17.63 16.73
N THR A 649 -15.67 -16.66 16.33
CA THR A 649 -16.16 -15.35 15.90
C THR A 649 -15.88 -15.18 14.42
N TYR A 650 -16.92 -14.90 13.63
CA TYR A 650 -16.82 -14.66 12.19
C TYR A 650 -17.65 -13.44 11.80
N ALA A 651 -17.05 -12.55 11.00
CA ALA A 651 -17.68 -11.30 10.57
C ALA A 651 -18.29 -10.48 11.74
N GLY A 652 -17.61 -10.45 12.89
CA GLY A 652 -18.06 -9.73 14.09
C GLY A 652 -19.13 -10.42 14.93
N LEU A 653 -19.60 -11.60 14.51
CA LEU A 653 -20.64 -12.37 15.18
C LEU A 653 -20.07 -13.60 15.91
N PRO A 654 -20.51 -13.87 17.15
CA PRO A 654 -20.14 -15.10 17.85
C PRO A 654 -21.06 -16.25 17.43
N TYR A 655 -20.43 -17.37 17.07
CA TYR A 655 -21.03 -18.65 16.72
C TYR A 655 -20.70 -19.69 17.79
N MET A 656 -21.59 -20.67 17.96
CA MET A 656 -21.40 -21.77 18.89
C MET A 656 -21.46 -23.12 18.18
N LEU A 657 -20.38 -23.90 18.32
CA LEU A 657 -20.29 -25.25 17.80
C LEU A 657 -20.27 -26.25 18.95
N GLN A 658 -21.33 -27.06 19.08
CA GLN A 658 -21.41 -28.10 20.10
C GLN A 658 -20.90 -29.43 19.55
N TYR A 659 -19.95 -30.05 20.24
CA TYR A 659 -19.54 -31.42 19.95
C TYR A 659 -20.42 -32.39 20.74
N VAL A 660 -21.49 -32.85 20.10
CA VAL A 660 -22.33 -33.93 20.61
C VAL A 660 -21.70 -35.27 20.24
N ARG A 661 -21.65 -36.22 21.18
CA ARG A 661 -21.10 -37.56 20.92
C ARG A 661 -21.81 -38.22 19.72
N PRO A 662 -21.08 -38.66 18.68
CA PRO A 662 -21.68 -39.39 17.55
C PRO A 662 -22.00 -40.85 17.92
N GLU A 663 -22.74 -41.56 17.06
CA GLU A 663 -22.92 -43.01 17.19
C GLU A 663 -21.62 -43.79 16.93
N SER A 664 -20.80 -43.29 16.02
CA SER A 664 -19.48 -43.81 15.69
C SER A 664 -18.51 -42.65 15.51
N ASP A 665 -17.31 -42.79 16.08
CA ASP A 665 -16.22 -41.81 15.90
C ASP A 665 -15.74 -41.76 14.43
N TRP A 666 -15.97 -42.83 13.67
CA TRP A 666 -15.52 -42.98 12.28
C TRP A 666 -16.67 -43.31 11.34
N THR A 667 -16.75 -42.57 10.23
CA THR A 667 -17.66 -42.86 9.12
C THR A 667 -16.84 -43.36 7.95
N CYS A 668 -17.16 -44.55 7.44
CA CYS A 668 -16.28 -45.26 6.52
C CYS A 668 -17.01 -45.68 5.23
N GLU A 669 -16.67 -45.04 4.12
CA GLU A 669 -17.29 -45.29 2.80
C GLU A 669 -16.47 -46.26 1.96
N LYS A 670 -17.13 -47.20 1.28
CA LYS A 670 -16.48 -48.14 0.35
C LYS A 670 -16.21 -47.44 -0.98
N GLN A 671 -14.96 -47.46 -1.42
CA GLN A 671 -14.56 -46.90 -2.71
C GLN A 671 -14.83 -47.89 -3.86
N SER A 672 -15.16 -47.34 -5.03
CA SER A 672 -15.53 -48.07 -6.25
C SER A 672 -14.44 -49.05 -6.75
N HIS A 673 -13.18 -48.80 -6.41
CA HIS A 673 -12.02 -49.57 -6.87
C HIS A 673 -11.46 -50.55 -5.82
N GLY A 674 -12.20 -50.79 -4.73
CA GLY A 674 -11.75 -51.64 -3.63
C GLY A 674 -10.92 -50.85 -2.62
N GLY A 675 -11.44 -50.71 -1.41
CA GLY A 675 -10.88 -49.89 -0.33
C GLY A 675 -11.99 -49.24 0.49
N GLN A 676 -11.66 -48.79 1.71
CA GLN A 676 -12.60 -48.08 2.57
C GLN A 676 -11.93 -46.78 3.02
N ARG A 677 -12.57 -45.63 2.75
CA ARG A 677 -12.13 -44.32 3.23
C ARG A 677 -12.88 -44.02 4.51
N CYS A 678 -12.16 -43.99 5.62
CA CYS A 678 -12.70 -43.61 6.92
C CYS A 678 -12.36 -42.15 7.22
N ILE A 679 -13.37 -41.38 7.60
CA ILE A 679 -13.25 -39.98 8.01
C ILE A 679 -13.73 -39.89 9.47
N HIS A 680 -12.97 -39.20 10.32
CA HIS A 680 -13.35 -39.02 11.71
C HIS A 680 -14.49 -38.00 11.83
N TYR A 681 -15.41 -38.19 12.77
CA TYR A 681 -16.59 -37.32 12.91
C TYR A 681 -16.26 -35.84 13.12
N VAL A 682 -15.14 -35.51 13.77
CA VAL A 682 -14.65 -34.12 13.90
C VAL A 682 -14.39 -33.43 12.55
N GLU A 683 -13.97 -34.18 11.53
CA GLU A 683 -13.75 -33.63 10.17
C GLU A 683 -15.08 -33.34 9.49
N ILE A 684 -16.05 -34.24 9.64
CA ILE A 684 -17.41 -34.06 9.13
C ILE A 684 -18.06 -32.83 9.79
N LEU A 685 -17.98 -32.73 11.12
CA LEU A 685 -18.55 -31.63 11.87
C LEU A 685 -17.90 -30.28 11.52
N ALA A 686 -16.57 -30.25 11.35
CA ALA A 686 -15.87 -29.04 10.92
C ALA A 686 -16.33 -28.61 9.51
N HIS A 687 -16.45 -29.56 8.59
CA HIS A 687 -16.90 -29.30 7.23
C HIS A 687 -18.34 -28.77 7.20
N GLU A 688 -19.28 -29.46 7.85
CA GLU A 688 -20.70 -29.06 7.91
C GLU A 688 -20.88 -27.68 8.55
N PHE A 689 -20.14 -27.40 9.63
CA PHE A 689 -20.19 -26.10 10.29
C PHE A 689 -19.68 -24.97 9.37
N CYS A 690 -18.57 -25.19 8.67
CA CYS A 690 -18.01 -24.20 7.76
C CYS A 690 -18.87 -23.97 6.51
N GLU A 691 -19.40 -25.03 5.90
CA GLU A 691 -20.33 -24.94 4.76
C GLU A 691 -21.62 -24.19 5.12
N ARG A 692 -22.11 -24.39 6.35
CA ARG A 692 -23.34 -23.74 6.84
C ARG A 692 -23.13 -22.28 7.25
N ASN A 693 -22.04 -21.97 7.94
CA ASN A 693 -21.89 -20.69 8.66
C ASN A 693 -20.79 -19.77 8.09
N MET A 694 -19.78 -20.31 7.41
CA MET A 694 -18.56 -19.59 7.02
C MET A 694 -18.14 -19.93 5.57
N TYR A 695 -19.12 -20.03 4.66
CA TYR A 695 -18.94 -20.51 3.28
C TYR A 695 -18.01 -19.65 2.40
N GLU A 696 -17.73 -18.40 2.77
CA GLU A 696 -16.80 -17.52 2.04
C GLU A 696 -15.35 -17.67 2.55
N TRP A 697 -15.13 -18.33 3.70
CA TRP A 697 -13.81 -18.45 4.30
C TRP A 697 -13.13 -19.78 3.96
N VAL A 698 -12.25 -19.74 2.97
CA VAL A 698 -11.48 -20.90 2.47
C VAL A 698 -10.66 -21.61 3.57
N GLY A 699 -10.23 -20.89 4.61
CA GLY A 699 -9.44 -21.44 5.72
C GLY A 699 -10.24 -21.97 6.91
N CYS A 700 -11.58 -21.94 6.84
CA CYS A 700 -12.44 -22.28 7.99
C CYS A 700 -12.24 -23.71 8.46
N GLU A 701 -12.35 -24.68 7.54
CA GLU A 701 -12.39 -26.11 7.90
C GLU A 701 -11.12 -26.53 8.66
N ALA A 702 -9.95 -26.11 8.17
CA ALA A 702 -8.67 -26.41 8.82
C ALA A 702 -8.59 -25.84 10.26
N ARG A 703 -9.07 -24.61 10.47
CA ARG A 703 -9.02 -23.94 11.78
C ARG A 703 -10.01 -24.53 12.78
N ILE A 704 -11.24 -24.79 12.33
CA ILE A 704 -12.26 -25.41 13.19
C ILE A 704 -11.87 -26.85 13.52
N LEU A 705 -11.32 -27.59 12.56
CA LEU A 705 -10.83 -28.95 12.79
C LEU A 705 -9.71 -28.99 13.84
N GLU A 706 -8.73 -28.09 13.75
CA GLU A 706 -7.66 -27.96 14.74
C GLU A 706 -8.23 -27.68 16.14
N ALA A 707 -9.16 -26.73 16.25
CA ALA A 707 -9.81 -26.37 17.51
C ALA A 707 -10.63 -27.54 18.10
N LEU A 708 -11.40 -28.25 17.27
CA LEU A 708 -12.19 -29.43 17.69
C LEU A 708 -11.28 -30.56 18.19
N ARG A 709 -10.18 -30.87 17.50
CA ARG A 709 -9.23 -31.91 17.91
C ARG A 709 -8.58 -31.57 19.25
N ALA A 710 -8.08 -30.35 19.41
CA ALA A 710 -7.46 -29.90 20.65
C ALA A 710 -8.44 -29.97 21.84
N GLN A 711 -9.70 -29.55 21.65
CA GLN A 711 -10.72 -29.61 22.69
C GLN A 711 -11.17 -31.04 22.99
N LEU A 712 -11.24 -31.91 21.98
CA LEU A 712 -11.56 -33.33 22.18
C LEU A 712 -10.47 -34.02 23.00
N GLU A 713 -9.19 -33.77 22.70
CA GLU A 713 -8.07 -34.30 23.49
C GLU A 713 -8.11 -33.79 24.94
N ALA A 714 -8.33 -32.49 25.14
CA ALA A 714 -8.46 -31.91 26.48
C ALA A 714 -9.65 -32.50 27.25
N TYR A 715 -10.79 -32.66 26.58
CA TYR A 715 -11.97 -33.31 27.13
C TYR A 715 -11.69 -34.75 27.55
N GLU A 716 -11.06 -35.56 26.69
CA GLU A 716 -10.75 -36.95 27.00
C GLU A 716 -9.85 -37.07 28.25
N VAL A 717 -8.79 -36.25 28.33
CA VAL A 717 -7.89 -36.23 29.50
C VAL A 717 -8.66 -35.84 30.77
N GLY A 718 -9.53 -34.84 30.69
CA GLY A 718 -10.37 -34.39 31.81
C GLY A 718 -11.39 -35.45 32.24
N MET A 719 -12.07 -36.07 31.28
CA MET A 719 -13.10 -37.09 31.49
C MET A 719 -12.54 -38.29 32.25
N TRP A 720 -11.36 -38.80 31.88
CA TRP A 720 -10.74 -39.91 32.60
C TRP A 720 -10.33 -39.55 34.03
N ARG A 721 -10.08 -38.28 34.34
CA ARG A 721 -9.80 -37.81 35.72
C ARG A 721 -11.07 -37.55 36.52
N ALA A 722 -12.17 -37.25 35.85
CA ALA A 722 -13.45 -36.94 36.48
C ALA A 722 -14.09 -38.16 37.17
N LYS A 723 -15.00 -37.86 38.11
CA LYS A 723 -15.79 -38.86 38.85
C LYS A 723 -17.08 -39.28 38.12
N ASP A 724 -17.31 -38.75 36.93
CA ASP A 724 -18.50 -39.03 36.14
C ASP A 724 -18.39 -40.42 35.47
N GLN A 725 -19.12 -41.40 36.00
CA GLN A 725 -19.08 -42.78 35.51
C GLN A 725 -19.83 -42.92 34.19
N TYR A 726 -20.87 -42.12 33.93
CA TYR A 726 -21.58 -42.12 32.66
C TYR A 726 -20.70 -41.56 31.55
N ALA A 727 -19.93 -40.50 31.82
CA ALA A 727 -18.98 -39.93 30.87
C ALA A 727 -17.96 -40.98 30.38
N LYS A 728 -17.42 -41.78 31.32
CA LYS A 728 -16.43 -42.85 31.05
C LYS A 728 -16.98 -43.97 30.17
N LEU A 729 -18.24 -44.37 30.37
CA LEU A 729 -18.91 -45.37 29.50
C LEU A 729 -19.48 -44.76 28.23
N GLY A 730 -19.44 -43.45 28.10
CA GLY A 730 -19.97 -42.78 26.93
C GLY A 730 -21.50 -42.64 26.92
N LEU A 731 -22.15 -42.71 28.08
CA LEU A 731 -23.61 -42.79 28.21
C LEU A 731 -24.24 -41.55 28.83
N VAL A 732 -25.57 -41.47 28.74
CA VAL A 732 -26.43 -40.50 29.44
C VAL A 732 -27.01 -41.13 30.72
N LYS A 733 -27.43 -40.33 31.70
CA LYS A 733 -27.98 -40.84 32.98
C LYS A 733 -29.22 -41.74 32.79
N THR A 734 -29.97 -41.53 31.71
CA THR A 734 -31.15 -42.33 31.33
C THR A 734 -30.83 -43.66 30.65
N ALA A 735 -29.55 -44.05 30.52
CA ALA A 735 -29.16 -45.29 29.86
C ALA A 735 -29.71 -46.55 30.56
N SER A 736 -30.23 -47.47 29.75
CA SER A 736 -30.68 -48.80 30.17
C SER A 736 -29.50 -49.71 30.53
N ARG A 737 -29.78 -50.81 31.23
CA ARG A 737 -28.75 -51.79 31.60
C ARG A 737 -28.10 -52.42 30.37
N GLU A 738 -28.90 -52.73 29.35
CA GLU A 738 -28.43 -53.29 28.08
C GLU A 738 -27.44 -52.35 27.37
N GLN A 739 -27.71 -51.04 27.43
CA GLN A 739 -26.80 -50.02 26.88
C GLN A 739 -25.50 -49.90 27.68
N ILE A 740 -25.57 -50.02 29.01
CA ILE A 740 -24.40 -50.05 29.90
C ILE A 740 -23.52 -51.26 29.57
N ASP A 741 -24.11 -52.44 29.44
CA ASP A 741 -23.42 -53.68 29.10
C ASP A 741 -22.77 -53.60 27.71
N ALA A 742 -23.50 -53.10 26.72
CA ALA A 742 -23.01 -52.94 25.35
C ALA A 742 -21.84 -51.94 25.26
N ALA A 743 -21.94 -50.79 25.94
CA ALA A 743 -20.91 -49.77 25.96
C ALA A 743 -19.63 -50.28 26.63
N TYR A 744 -19.75 -50.92 27.81
CA TYR A 744 -18.60 -51.50 28.51
C TYR A 744 -17.88 -52.56 27.67
N ASN A 745 -18.63 -53.50 27.09
CA ASN A 745 -18.07 -54.57 26.25
C ASN A 745 -17.34 -54.03 25.00
N THR A 746 -17.78 -52.89 24.48
CA THR A 746 -17.15 -52.23 23.33
C THR A 746 -15.86 -51.51 23.78
N LEU A 747 -15.92 -50.75 24.86
CA LEU A 747 -14.80 -49.95 25.35
C LEU A 747 -13.65 -50.80 25.91
N VAL A 748 -13.94 -51.93 26.56
CA VAL A 748 -12.91 -52.85 27.08
C VAL A 748 -12.10 -53.50 25.95
N LYS A 749 -12.69 -53.71 24.78
CA LYS A 749 -11.94 -54.21 23.61
C LYS A 749 -10.92 -53.18 23.11
N ARG A 750 -11.23 -51.88 23.27
CA ARG A 750 -10.36 -50.76 22.87
C ARG A 750 -9.32 -50.43 23.94
N PHE A 751 -9.72 -50.39 25.21
CA PHE A 751 -8.88 -50.06 26.36
C PHE A 751 -8.76 -51.28 27.27
N ASN A 752 -7.86 -52.20 26.91
CA ASN A 752 -7.63 -53.41 27.66
C ASN A 752 -6.50 -53.21 28.69
N ASN A 753 -6.28 -54.22 29.54
CA ASN A 753 -5.27 -54.16 30.60
C ASN A 753 -3.82 -54.04 30.06
N GLU A 754 -3.57 -54.47 28.83
CA GLU A 754 -2.24 -54.47 28.21
C GLU A 754 -1.93 -53.13 27.54
N THR A 755 -2.93 -52.50 26.90
CA THR A 755 -2.74 -51.23 26.19
C THR A 755 -2.85 -50.03 27.11
N GLU A 756 -3.88 -49.98 27.96
CA GLU A 756 -4.21 -48.81 28.79
C GLU A 756 -4.79 -49.22 30.16
N PRO A 757 -3.97 -49.76 31.08
CA PRO A 757 -4.42 -50.35 32.33
C PRO A 757 -5.22 -49.39 33.23
N HIS A 758 -4.80 -48.13 33.32
CA HIS A 758 -5.50 -47.12 34.13
C HIS A 758 -6.90 -46.79 33.58
N LYS A 759 -7.09 -46.75 32.25
CA LYS A 759 -8.44 -46.55 31.68
C LYS A 759 -9.30 -47.79 31.87
N TYR A 760 -8.71 -48.98 31.74
CA TYR A 760 -9.39 -50.25 31.95
C TYR A 760 -9.94 -50.40 33.38
N GLU A 761 -9.16 -50.04 34.40
CA GLU A 761 -9.61 -50.03 35.80
C GLU A 761 -10.79 -49.07 36.02
N LYS A 762 -10.73 -47.87 35.43
CA LYS A 762 -11.80 -46.88 35.52
C LYS A 762 -13.08 -47.32 34.80
N LEU A 763 -12.97 -48.05 33.69
CA LEU A 763 -14.11 -48.66 33.00
C LEU A 763 -14.76 -49.74 33.86
N LYS A 764 -13.97 -50.59 34.52
CA LYS A 764 -14.48 -51.59 35.47
C LYS A 764 -15.23 -50.95 36.63
N GLU A 765 -14.66 -49.88 37.19
CA GLU A 765 -15.29 -49.13 38.27
C GLU A 765 -16.63 -48.52 37.81
N ALA A 766 -16.64 -47.87 36.65
CA ALA A 766 -17.85 -47.29 36.07
C ALA A 766 -18.93 -48.35 35.82
N TYR A 767 -18.56 -49.50 35.25
CA TYR A 767 -19.48 -50.61 35.02
C TYR A 767 -20.02 -51.20 36.31
N ARG A 768 -19.18 -51.41 37.33
CA ARG A 768 -19.60 -51.91 38.64
C ARG A 768 -20.68 -51.03 39.27
N VAL A 769 -20.46 -49.70 39.25
CA VAL A 769 -21.38 -48.72 39.82
C VAL A 769 -22.69 -48.62 39.02
N LEU A 770 -22.61 -48.63 37.69
CA LEU A 770 -23.78 -48.37 36.85
C LEU A 770 -24.61 -49.61 36.50
N SER A 771 -24.03 -50.81 36.51
CA SER A 771 -24.73 -52.07 36.18
C SER A 771 -25.56 -52.62 37.35
N ASP A 772 -25.20 -52.28 38.59
CA ASP A 772 -25.97 -52.61 39.79
C ASP A 772 -27.08 -51.57 40.00
N PRO A 773 -28.38 -51.95 39.97
CA PRO A 773 -29.48 -51.00 40.08
C PRO A 773 -29.48 -50.18 41.36
N GLU A 774 -29.00 -50.74 42.46
CA GLU A 774 -28.96 -50.07 43.76
C GLU A 774 -27.74 -49.13 43.84
N GLU A 775 -26.54 -49.54 43.38
CA GLU A 775 -25.38 -48.62 43.29
C GLU A 775 -25.70 -47.44 42.37
N LYS A 776 -26.33 -47.71 41.21
CA LYS A 776 -26.77 -46.68 40.27
C LYS A 776 -27.73 -45.69 40.92
N TYR A 777 -28.72 -46.17 41.67
CA TYR A 777 -29.69 -45.31 42.37
C TYR A 777 -29.00 -44.31 43.32
N PHE A 778 -28.10 -44.78 44.19
CA PHE A 778 -27.38 -43.89 45.12
C PHE A 778 -26.38 -42.98 44.40
N TYR A 779 -25.82 -43.41 43.27
CA TYR A 779 -24.96 -42.58 42.44
C TYR A 779 -25.74 -41.41 41.81
N ASP A 780 -26.96 -41.67 41.33
CA ASP A 780 -27.82 -40.70 40.66
C ASP A 780 -28.53 -39.72 41.63
N LEU A 781 -28.47 -39.96 42.95
CA LEU A 781 -29.05 -39.03 43.92
C LEU A 781 -28.36 -37.66 43.85
N PRO A 782 -29.16 -36.57 43.85
CA PRO A 782 -28.61 -35.22 43.93
C PRO A 782 -27.82 -35.08 45.24
N CYS A 783 -26.65 -34.44 45.18
CA CYS A 783 -25.90 -34.23 46.40
C CYS A 783 -26.40 -33.01 47.15
N VAL A 784 -26.38 -33.11 48.48
CA VAL A 784 -26.77 -32.00 49.34
C VAL A 784 -25.56 -31.10 49.50
N LYS A 785 -25.65 -29.86 48.99
CA LYS A 785 -24.61 -28.86 49.16
C LYS A 785 -24.57 -28.40 50.62
N LEU A 786 -23.48 -28.75 51.31
CA LEU A 786 -23.22 -28.40 52.70
C LEU A 786 -22.04 -27.42 52.72
N PHE A 787 -22.22 -26.30 53.41
CA PHE A 787 -21.22 -25.22 53.52
C PHE A 787 -20.74 -24.63 52.18
N GLY A 788 -21.55 -24.68 51.12
CA GLY A 788 -21.29 -24.04 49.83
C GLY A 788 -20.18 -24.66 48.96
N CYS A 789 -19.43 -25.65 49.46
CA CYS A 789 -18.32 -26.30 48.74
C CYS A 789 -18.17 -27.81 49.00
N LEU A 790 -19.03 -28.42 49.82
CA LEU A 790 -19.03 -29.86 50.06
C LEU A 790 -20.32 -30.49 49.53
N CYS A 791 -20.15 -31.48 48.67
CA CYS A 791 -21.21 -32.31 48.10
C CYS A 791 -21.39 -33.54 49.00
N GLY A 792 -22.48 -33.56 49.77
CA GLY A 792 -22.88 -34.67 50.64
C GLY A 792 -23.74 -35.68 49.88
N LYS A 793 -23.21 -36.87 49.57
CA LYS A 793 -23.97 -37.97 48.95
C LYS A 793 -24.33 -39.04 49.98
N ARG A 794 -25.60 -39.46 49.95
CA ARG A 794 -26.09 -40.60 50.76
C ARG A 794 -25.54 -41.91 50.20
N GLN A 795 -25.11 -42.79 51.09
CA GLN A 795 -24.59 -44.12 50.79
C GLN A 795 -25.59 -45.21 51.19
N LYS A 796 -25.34 -46.44 50.72
CA LYS A 796 -26.17 -47.62 51.00
C LYS A 796 -26.29 -47.95 52.49
N ASP A 797 -25.26 -47.65 53.26
CA ASP A 797 -25.16 -47.91 54.71
C ASP A 797 -25.88 -46.85 55.58
N GLY A 798 -26.55 -45.87 54.94
CA GLY A 798 -27.18 -44.74 55.62
C GLY A 798 -26.20 -43.61 55.97
N GLY A 799 -24.91 -43.76 55.66
CA GLY A 799 -23.90 -42.73 55.81
C GLY A 799 -24.02 -41.61 54.77
N ILE A 800 -23.37 -40.48 55.04
CA ILE A 800 -23.20 -39.38 54.08
C ILE A 800 -21.71 -39.21 53.83
N THR A 801 -21.28 -39.42 52.59
CA THR A 801 -19.92 -39.10 52.16
C THR A 801 -19.86 -37.67 51.70
N PHE A 802 -18.93 -36.91 52.28
CA PHE A 802 -18.62 -35.55 51.87
C PHE A 802 -17.46 -35.56 50.90
N THR A 803 -17.69 -35.04 49.71
CA THR A 803 -16.63 -34.76 48.75
C THR A 803 -16.55 -33.27 48.49
N PRO A 804 -15.35 -32.70 48.29
CA PRO A 804 -15.23 -31.37 47.71
C PRO A 804 -16.02 -31.32 46.40
N ASP A 805 -16.89 -30.32 46.26
CA ASP A 805 -17.68 -30.02 45.06
C ASP A 805 -16.74 -29.56 43.92
#